data_AF-A0AAD8BZ95-F1
#
_entry.id   AF-A0AAD8BZ95-F1
#
_cell.length_a   1.000
_cell.length_b   1.000
_cell.length_c   1.000
_cell.angle_alpha   90.00
_cell.angle_beta   90.00
_cell.angle_gamma   90.00
#
_symmetry.space_group_name_H-M   'P 1'
#
loop_
_entity.id
_entity.type
_entity.pdbx_description
1 polymer ?
#
loop_
_entity_poly.entity_id
_entity_poly.type
_entity_poly.pdbx_seq_one_letter_code
_entity_poly.pdbx_strand_id
1 'polypeptide(L)'
;MSSVESRSTSKIRVVPSGQIYRQLFDAQLQLSKSLSYYENRESSSKSLELSPPQGLTNISVIHIDREPTQNGLLSSRQQSWVQGYPNDPYTENPVLYKQYSEYLQQKKLTSEALKSEEDVRGLPDIIVPQKIGSNIIHRIAESRKKRHETAVEDLHLELCLINNEVEPLIEWESLQLLKKLKDDDNDIEAILTSLQDENLLKMSLPMLETVWEDILIHSGKRQNWIAELDNNLKLIETDRLNKIKSVFKKFGDKFLKIAHLANSDLQRFLDKETQMINQTVLSNQRSYADLFVRLLSADVEREKAQRVAWQRRVEDWKAANIQSVMDNFRNFMMNDSVKQPENIAKVRNDFKLEQEKLQSLCIASIQTMCDMKPPISTKSAVYKWRNDINTIVIELDSVNQMYLNKLYEEHEQVCQMCLEKINSEKEKLIDSGICSSHRARQLMEEYMLPLVGQQHRLVESELEGLEKQLEAQKTKLEEEIKTLFKFSQGAAHLWDVHEIGLAKQERALQEKLEEIRYSHDQSNQEKEANLDLVMDRMRQDANDVALKDSLIKANVMLDKIRESYLEFHKQQTELVKSYPNMINSELMDYENKMCTFFSVAKAKTNDFKELYSEEEEDDTEIQEKQSEISSAQSVHSLS
;
A
#
# COMPACT_ATOMS: atom_id res chain seq x y z
N MET A 1 5.45 11.87 -49.56
CA MET A 1 5.73 13.16 -48.88
C MET A 1 6.91 12.86 -47.95
N SER A 2 8.18 12.98 -48.37
CA SER A 2 8.97 14.20 -48.67
C SER A 2 9.06 15.10 -47.41
N SER A 3 10.18 15.62 -46.91
CA SER A 3 11.58 15.84 -47.34
C SER A 3 12.39 16.20 -46.05
N VAL A 4 13.63 15.75 -45.80
CA VAL A 4 14.98 16.25 -46.22
C VAL A 4 15.43 17.61 -45.61
N GLU A 5 16.67 17.61 -45.07
CA GLU A 5 17.66 18.71 -44.80
C GLU A 5 17.40 19.74 -43.67
N SER A 6 18.36 20.42 -43.02
CA SER A 6 19.83 20.37 -42.82
C SER A 6 20.23 21.45 -41.75
N ARG A 7 21.52 21.47 -41.35
CA ARG A 7 22.19 22.27 -40.29
C ARG A 7 22.04 23.81 -40.34
N SER A 8 22.12 24.47 -39.17
CA SER A 8 22.73 25.82 -39.03
C SER A 8 23.23 26.19 -37.61
N THR A 9 24.57 26.35 -37.49
CA THR A 9 25.38 27.29 -36.68
C THR A 9 24.89 27.87 -35.34
N SER A 10 25.64 27.60 -34.26
CA SER A 10 25.61 28.28 -32.96
C SER A 10 26.30 29.66 -33.01
N LYS A 11 25.55 30.70 -32.61
CA LYS A 11 26.05 32.08 -32.43
C LYS A 11 26.87 32.20 -31.14
N ILE A 12 28.12 32.64 -31.27
CA ILE A 12 28.99 33.09 -30.18
C ILE A 12 28.41 34.39 -29.59
N ARG A 13 28.11 34.39 -28.29
CA ARG A 13 27.69 35.58 -27.53
C ARG A 13 28.90 36.13 -26.78
N VAL A 14 29.47 37.23 -27.28
CA VAL A 14 30.53 37.98 -26.61
C VAL A 14 29.93 38.71 -25.40
N VAL A 15 30.44 38.43 -24.20
CA VAL A 15 30.07 39.12 -22.95
C VAL A 15 31.06 40.27 -22.69
N PRO A 16 30.63 41.45 -22.22
CA PRO A 16 31.50 42.62 -22.10
C PRO A 16 32.55 42.47 -21.00
N SER A 17 33.78 42.87 -21.30
CA SER A 17 35.02 42.68 -20.51
C SER A 17 35.09 43.35 -19.13
N GLY A 18 34.02 43.99 -18.64
CA GLY A 18 34.04 44.76 -17.38
C GLY A 18 33.71 43.96 -16.11
N GLN A 19 33.02 42.82 -16.20
CA GLN A 19 32.59 42.06 -15.01
C GLN A 19 33.60 40.99 -14.55
N ILE A 20 34.52 40.57 -15.44
CA ILE A 20 35.53 39.54 -15.13
C ILE A 20 36.60 40.08 -14.19
N TYR A 21 37.02 41.34 -14.38
CA TYR A 21 38.02 41.97 -13.50
C TYR A 21 37.50 42.20 -12.08
N ARG A 22 36.20 42.47 -11.91
CA ARG A 22 35.61 42.63 -10.59
C ARG A 22 35.48 41.30 -9.85
N GLN A 23 35.12 40.23 -10.55
CA GLN A 23 35.08 38.87 -10.00
C GLN A 23 36.47 38.35 -9.62
N LEU A 24 37.50 38.64 -10.42
CA LEU A 24 38.89 38.31 -10.09
C LEU A 24 39.41 39.12 -8.89
N PHE A 25 39.06 40.40 -8.81
CA PHE A 25 39.43 41.24 -7.67
C PHE A 25 38.76 40.78 -6.37
N ASP A 26 37.47 40.44 -6.41
CA ASP A 26 36.74 39.93 -5.24
C ASP A 26 37.26 38.54 -4.80
N ALA A 27 37.64 37.68 -5.74
CA ALA A 27 38.27 36.39 -5.46
C ALA A 27 39.67 36.55 -4.83
N GLN A 28 40.47 37.51 -5.32
CA GLN A 28 41.78 37.82 -4.76
C GLN A 28 41.69 38.42 -3.35
N LEU A 29 40.67 39.25 -3.10
CA LEU A 29 40.42 39.86 -1.79
C LEU A 29 39.86 38.85 -0.77
N GLN A 30 39.11 37.84 -1.23
CA GLN A 30 38.74 36.68 -0.39
C GLN A 30 39.97 35.83 -0.05
N LEU A 31 40.83 35.52 -1.03
CA LEU A 31 42.04 34.72 -0.80
C LEU A 31 43.01 35.40 0.18
N SER A 32 43.20 36.73 0.06
CA SER A 32 44.06 37.48 0.97
C SER A 32 43.50 37.51 2.40
N LYS A 33 42.18 37.62 2.56
CA LYS A 33 41.53 37.50 3.87
C LYS A 33 41.69 36.11 4.46
N SER A 34 41.54 35.05 3.67
CA SER A 34 41.72 33.66 4.11
C SER A 34 43.16 33.36 4.55
N LEU A 35 44.16 33.86 3.82
CA LEU A 35 45.58 33.69 4.17
C LEU A 35 45.95 34.45 5.45
N SER A 36 45.46 35.69 5.62
CA SER A 36 45.68 36.46 6.86
C SER A 36 45.03 35.82 8.10
N TYR A 37 43.96 35.04 7.91
CA TYR A 37 43.31 34.28 8.97
C TYR A 37 44.10 33.03 9.38
N TYR A 38 44.92 32.47 8.48
CA TYR A 38 45.77 31.31 8.74
C TYR A 38 47.12 31.70 9.39
N GLU A 39 47.74 32.80 8.94
CA GLU A 39 49.00 33.32 9.54
C GLU A 39 48.85 33.73 11.01
N ASN A 40 47.68 34.27 11.40
CA ASN A 40 47.38 34.62 12.79
C ASN A 40 47.08 33.40 13.70
N ARG A 41 46.98 32.19 13.13
CA ARG A 41 46.66 30.96 13.88
C ARG A 41 47.92 30.14 14.24
N GLU A 42 48.99 30.25 13.45
CA GLU A 42 50.26 29.58 13.74
C GLU A 42 51.14 30.32 14.76
N SER A 43 50.90 31.61 14.99
CA SER A 43 51.69 32.46 15.89
C SER A 43 51.24 32.44 17.36
N SER A 44 50.24 31.63 17.75
CA SER A 44 49.69 31.60 19.12
C SER A 44 49.72 30.23 19.83
N SER A 45 50.53 29.27 19.38
CA SER A 45 50.68 28.00 20.11
C SER A 45 52.12 27.53 20.32
N LYS A 46 52.54 27.68 21.59
CA LYS A 46 53.54 26.92 22.35
C LYS A 46 55.03 27.23 22.13
N SER A 47 55.48 28.16 22.96
CA SER A 47 56.67 28.00 23.81
C SER A 47 56.60 26.69 24.64
N LEU A 48 57.65 25.86 24.59
CA LEU A 48 58.16 25.06 25.72
C LEU A 48 59.50 24.41 25.32
N GLU A 49 60.45 24.52 26.24
CA GLU A 49 61.84 24.06 26.22
C GLU A 49 61.99 22.56 25.96
N LEU A 50 63.10 22.15 25.34
CA LEU A 50 63.85 20.92 25.64
C LEU A 50 65.23 20.97 24.95
N SER A 51 66.27 20.70 25.74
CA SER A 51 67.69 20.69 25.40
C SER A 51 68.11 19.59 24.38
N PRO A 52 69.30 19.69 23.76
CA PRO A 52 69.65 18.94 22.55
C PRO A 52 70.44 17.65 22.82
N PRO A 53 70.43 16.66 21.89
CA PRO A 53 71.52 15.73 21.75
C PRO A 53 72.40 16.07 20.55
N GLN A 54 73.69 15.85 20.78
CA GLN A 54 74.81 16.13 19.91
C GLN A 54 74.89 15.20 18.70
N GLY A 55 75.47 15.71 17.62
CA GLY A 55 76.24 14.88 16.67
C GLY A 55 75.69 14.79 15.26
N LEU A 56 75.99 15.77 14.41
CA LEU A 56 76.68 15.58 13.13
C LEU A 56 77.00 16.94 12.52
N THR A 57 78.28 17.28 12.63
CA THR A 57 78.97 18.44 12.08
C THR A 57 79.06 18.37 10.56
N ASN A 58 78.74 19.47 9.87
CA ASN A 58 79.56 20.13 8.84
C ASN A 58 78.70 20.90 7.83
N ILE A 59 78.47 22.19 8.11
CA ILE A 59 78.24 23.19 7.08
C ILE A 59 79.32 24.25 7.27
N SER A 60 80.18 24.40 6.28
CA SER A 60 81.27 25.37 6.24
C SER A 60 80.73 26.78 6.09
N VAL A 61 80.69 27.53 7.19
CA VAL A 61 80.52 28.99 7.15
C VAL A 61 81.85 29.59 6.72
N ILE A 62 81.89 30.15 5.51
CA ILE A 62 83.03 30.93 5.03
C ILE A 62 83.07 32.22 5.86
N HIS A 63 84.04 32.34 6.76
CA HIS A 63 84.43 33.62 7.35
C HIS A 63 85.04 34.50 6.26
N ILE A 64 84.39 35.63 5.98
CA ILE A 64 84.98 36.70 5.18
C ILE A 64 85.63 37.66 6.18
N ASP A 65 86.95 37.59 6.30
CA ASP A 65 87.74 38.58 7.02
C ASP A 65 87.66 39.92 6.27
N ARG A 66 86.87 40.87 6.78
CA ARG A 66 86.98 42.28 6.42
C ARG A 66 86.78 43.17 7.65
N GLU A 67 87.67 44.15 7.75
CA GLU A 67 87.84 45.09 8.87
C GLU A 67 86.55 45.83 9.26
N PRO A 68 86.39 46.19 10.56
CA PRO A 68 85.17 46.75 11.09
C PRO A 68 85.00 48.19 10.60
N THR A 69 84.13 48.41 9.63
CA THR A 69 83.65 49.74 9.29
C THR A 69 82.55 50.13 10.29
N GLN A 70 82.73 51.28 10.93
CA GLN A 70 81.98 51.78 12.10
C GLN A 70 80.45 51.94 11.95
N ASN A 71 79.84 51.49 10.85
CA ASN A 71 78.43 51.74 10.53
C ASN A 71 77.67 50.47 10.09
N GLY A 72 77.49 49.47 10.96
CA GLY A 72 76.52 48.36 10.77
C GLY A 72 76.68 47.51 9.48
N LEU A 73 75.78 46.52 9.30
CA LEU A 73 75.80 45.58 8.15
C LEU A 73 75.54 46.25 6.78
N LEU A 74 75.12 47.52 6.78
CA LEU A 74 74.76 48.28 5.58
C LEU A 74 75.68 49.48 5.45
N SER A 75 76.27 49.67 4.26
CA SER A 75 77.05 50.88 3.98
C SER A 75 76.20 52.15 4.17
N SER A 76 76.83 53.28 4.49
CA SER A 76 76.15 54.56 4.74
C SER A 76 75.22 54.98 3.58
N ARG A 77 75.57 54.59 2.34
CA ARG A 77 74.72 54.78 1.15
C ARG A 77 73.48 53.88 1.14
N GLN A 78 73.62 52.60 1.50
CA GLN A 78 72.49 51.66 1.59
C GLN A 78 71.51 52.05 2.71
N GLN A 79 72.01 52.64 3.81
CA GLN A 79 71.14 53.19 4.86
C GLN A 79 70.29 54.36 4.33
N SER A 80 70.86 55.24 3.49
CA SER A 80 70.11 56.35 2.87
C SER A 80 68.98 55.87 1.95
N TRP A 81 69.16 54.73 1.25
CA TRP A 81 68.11 54.15 0.43
C TRP A 81 66.98 53.52 1.24
N VAL A 82 67.33 52.84 2.34
CA VAL A 82 66.35 52.20 3.23
C VAL A 82 65.51 53.23 3.98
N GLN A 83 66.09 54.40 4.29
CA GLN A 83 65.42 55.49 4.99
C GLN A 83 64.75 56.51 4.05
N GLY A 84 64.96 56.40 2.73
CA GLY A 84 64.39 57.31 1.73
C GLY A 84 62.92 57.00 1.43
N TYR A 85 62.11 58.04 1.22
CA TYR A 85 60.70 57.87 0.85
C TYR A 85 60.57 57.48 -0.64
N PRO A 86 59.58 56.63 -1.01
CA PRO A 86 59.36 56.27 -2.41
C PRO A 86 59.13 57.52 -3.29
N ASN A 87 59.94 57.69 -4.35
CA ASN A 87 59.93 58.83 -5.29
C ASN A 87 60.42 60.19 -4.74
N ASP A 88 61.33 60.20 -3.76
CA ASP A 88 62.04 61.41 -3.35
C ASP A 88 63.07 61.88 -4.40
N PRO A 89 63.06 63.16 -4.86
CA PRO A 89 64.04 63.68 -5.81
C PRO A 89 65.48 63.76 -5.26
N TYR A 90 65.66 63.77 -3.94
CA TYR A 90 66.96 63.96 -3.30
C TYR A 90 67.66 62.64 -2.97
N THR A 91 66.92 61.54 -2.84
CA THR A 91 67.48 60.21 -2.57
C THR A 91 67.82 59.51 -3.88
N GLU A 92 69.09 59.15 -4.06
CA GLU A 92 69.59 58.49 -5.26
C GLU A 92 68.85 57.17 -5.52
N ASN A 93 68.28 57.00 -6.71
CA ASN A 93 67.54 55.78 -7.07
C ASN A 93 68.50 54.58 -7.21
N PRO A 94 68.37 53.52 -6.39
CA PRO A 94 69.29 52.39 -6.38
C PRO A 94 69.30 51.60 -7.69
N VAL A 95 68.18 51.57 -8.42
CA VAL A 95 68.08 50.87 -9.71
C VAL A 95 68.78 51.68 -10.80
N LEU A 96 68.60 53.00 -10.83
CA LEU A 96 69.30 53.87 -11.78
C LEU A 96 70.79 53.96 -11.46
N TYR A 97 71.16 53.98 -10.17
CA TYR A 97 72.57 53.89 -9.78
C TYR A 97 73.17 52.54 -10.15
N LYS A 98 72.44 51.42 -9.97
CA LYS A 98 72.90 50.10 -10.44
C LYS A 98 73.08 50.10 -11.95
N GLN A 99 72.12 50.62 -12.72
CA GLN A 99 72.25 50.73 -14.18
C GLN A 99 73.36 51.68 -14.61
N TYR A 100 73.56 52.80 -13.90
CA TYR A 100 74.61 53.77 -14.20
C TYR A 100 76.00 53.28 -13.77
N SER A 101 76.09 52.49 -12.70
CA SER A 101 77.32 51.83 -12.26
C SER A 101 77.65 50.62 -13.11
N GLU A 102 76.66 49.86 -13.57
CA GLU A 102 76.79 48.82 -14.61
C GLU A 102 77.14 49.46 -15.96
N TYR A 103 76.58 50.63 -16.30
CA TYR A 103 76.95 51.41 -17.49
C TYR A 103 78.36 51.98 -17.36
N LEU A 104 78.77 52.50 -16.20
CA LEU A 104 80.13 52.95 -15.95
C LEU A 104 81.11 51.78 -15.90
N GLN A 105 80.72 50.61 -15.37
CA GLN A 105 81.51 49.39 -15.41
C GLN A 105 81.61 48.84 -16.82
N GLN A 106 80.53 48.85 -17.60
CA GLN A 106 80.55 48.56 -19.03
C GLN A 106 81.40 49.59 -19.77
N LYS A 107 81.35 50.87 -19.39
CA LYS A 107 82.16 51.94 -20.00
C LYS A 107 83.63 51.84 -19.58
N LYS A 108 83.92 51.33 -18.38
CA LYS A 108 85.25 51.01 -17.87
C LYS A 108 85.78 49.72 -18.48
N LEU A 109 84.93 48.71 -18.69
CA LEU A 109 85.20 47.49 -19.44
C LEU A 109 85.34 47.79 -20.93
N THR A 110 84.63 48.76 -21.51
CA THR A 110 84.84 49.20 -22.89
C THR A 110 86.00 50.16 -22.99
N SER A 111 86.39 50.89 -21.93
CA SER A 111 87.59 51.74 -21.89
C SER A 111 88.85 50.93 -21.59
N GLU A 112 88.75 49.85 -20.80
CA GLU A 112 89.75 48.80 -20.64
C GLU A 112 89.73 47.83 -21.83
N ALA A 113 88.60 47.60 -22.50
CA ALA A 113 88.54 46.89 -23.78
C ALA A 113 89.06 47.76 -24.93
N LEU A 114 88.89 49.08 -24.90
CA LEU A 114 89.49 50.01 -25.87
C LEU A 114 90.98 50.23 -25.58
N LYS A 115 91.41 50.25 -24.31
CA LYS A 115 92.85 50.22 -23.94
C LYS A 115 93.49 48.87 -24.19
N SER A 116 92.77 47.76 -24.03
CA SER A 116 93.27 46.44 -24.43
C SER A 116 93.14 46.20 -25.94
N GLU A 117 92.23 46.85 -26.67
CA GLU A 117 92.23 46.89 -28.14
C GLU A 117 93.34 47.81 -28.68
N GLU A 118 93.69 48.91 -27.99
CA GLU A 118 94.85 49.76 -28.32
C GLU A 118 96.18 49.09 -27.95
N ASP A 119 96.26 48.34 -26.85
CA ASP A 119 97.43 47.53 -26.47
C ASP A 119 97.56 46.23 -27.29
N VAL A 120 96.46 45.67 -27.82
CA VAL A 120 96.44 44.50 -28.73
C VAL A 120 96.66 44.91 -30.19
N ARG A 121 96.45 46.19 -30.57
CA ARG A 121 96.90 46.76 -31.86
C ARG A 121 98.40 47.11 -31.90
N GLY A 122 99.07 47.11 -30.74
CA GLY A 122 100.52 47.29 -30.60
C GLY A 122 101.32 45.99 -30.49
N LEU A 123 100.66 44.82 -30.51
CA LEU A 123 101.31 43.52 -30.57
C LEU A 123 101.50 43.14 -32.04
N PRO A 124 102.68 42.67 -32.48
CA PRO A 124 102.84 42.17 -33.83
C PRO A 124 101.87 41.00 -34.03
N ASP A 125 101.06 41.08 -35.07
CA ASP A 125 100.07 40.07 -35.54
C ASP A 125 100.71 38.70 -35.88
N ILE A 126 102.03 38.60 -35.69
CA ILE A 126 102.85 37.41 -35.82
C ILE A 126 103.85 37.41 -34.66
N ILE A 127 103.45 36.83 -33.53
CA ILE A 127 104.42 36.27 -32.57
C ILE A 127 105.01 35.05 -33.26
N VAL A 128 106.12 35.24 -33.97
CA VAL A 128 107.00 34.16 -34.41
C VAL A 128 107.49 33.47 -33.13
N PRO A 129 107.13 32.21 -32.85
CA PRO A 129 107.73 31.49 -31.76
C PRO A 129 109.20 31.30 -32.16
N GLN A 130 110.11 31.96 -31.45
CA GLN A 130 111.56 31.74 -31.58
C GLN A 130 112.00 30.39 -30.96
N LYS A 131 111.12 29.38 -31.04
CA LYS A 131 111.39 27.96 -30.83
C LYS A 131 110.49 27.19 -31.77
N ILE A 132 111.07 26.27 -32.54
CA ILE A 132 110.37 25.13 -33.14
C ILE A 132 109.88 24.27 -31.96
N GLY A 133 108.80 24.71 -31.31
CA GLY A 133 108.02 23.96 -30.36
C GLY A 133 107.05 23.14 -31.17
N SER A 134 107.35 21.86 -31.29
CA SER A 134 106.53 20.83 -31.93
C SER A 134 105.01 21.07 -31.87
N ASN A 135 104.29 20.74 -32.94
CA ASN A 135 102.82 20.69 -33.13
C ASN A 135 102.06 19.78 -32.12
N ILE A 136 102.68 19.46 -30.99
CA ILE A 136 102.26 18.54 -29.94
C ILE A 136 101.13 19.14 -29.11
N ILE A 137 101.16 20.43 -28.76
CA ILE A 137 100.12 21.03 -27.91
C ILE A 137 98.76 21.09 -28.63
N HIS A 138 98.74 21.49 -29.91
CA HIS A 138 97.53 21.50 -30.74
C HIS A 138 96.99 20.08 -30.97
N ARG A 139 97.87 19.12 -31.31
CA ARG A 139 97.48 17.70 -31.45
C ARG A 139 96.98 17.09 -30.14
N ILE A 140 97.54 17.47 -28.98
CA ILE A 140 97.06 17.03 -27.67
C ILE A 140 95.69 17.63 -27.35
N ALA A 141 95.48 18.92 -27.62
CA ALA A 141 94.19 19.58 -27.39
C ALA A 141 93.07 18.99 -28.28
N GLU A 142 93.37 18.76 -29.56
CA GLU A 142 92.47 18.15 -30.53
C GLU A 142 92.21 16.66 -30.21
N SER A 143 93.24 15.93 -29.75
CA SER A 143 93.09 14.57 -29.22
C SER A 143 92.23 14.51 -27.95
N ARG A 144 92.37 15.49 -27.04
CA ARG A 144 91.54 15.60 -25.84
C ARG A 144 90.09 15.96 -26.18
N LYS A 145 89.88 16.85 -27.16
CA LYS A 145 88.56 17.21 -27.69
C LYS A 145 87.84 15.98 -28.25
N LYS A 146 88.49 15.27 -29.17
CA LYS A 146 87.92 14.05 -29.77
C LYS A 146 87.60 12.99 -28.72
N ARG A 147 88.49 12.77 -27.75
CA ARG A 147 88.23 11.84 -26.62
C ARG A 147 87.08 12.31 -25.71
N HIS A 148 86.92 13.61 -25.52
CA HIS A 148 85.80 14.17 -24.75
C HIS A 148 84.48 13.98 -25.49
N GLU A 149 84.41 14.34 -26.79
CA GLU A 149 83.23 14.12 -27.63
C GLU A 149 82.83 12.64 -27.68
N THR A 150 83.78 11.72 -27.91
CA THR A 150 83.51 10.28 -27.84
C THR A 150 83.04 9.83 -26.46
N ALA A 151 83.59 10.39 -25.37
CA ALA A 151 83.15 10.06 -24.02
C ALA A 151 81.76 10.64 -23.67
N VAL A 152 81.34 11.74 -24.31
CA VAL A 152 79.97 12.29 -24.21
C VAL A 152 78.99 11.41 -24.98
N GLU A 153 79.35 10.96 -26.18
CA GLU A 153 78.56 9.98 -26.94
C GLU A 153 78.39 8.67 -26.14
N ASP A 154 79.47 8.14 -25.57
CA ASP A 154 79.44 6.97 -24.68
C ASP A 154 78.51 7.18 -23.47
N LEU A 155 78.52 8.37 -22.85
CA LEU A 155 77.64 8.71 -21.73
C LEU A 155 76.18 8.67 -22.16
N HIS A 156 75.84 9.32 -23.28
CA HIS A 156 74.47 9.29 -23.79
C HIS A 156 74.02 7.88 -24.19
N LEU A 157 74.91 7.06 -24.75
CA LEU A 157 74.61 5.65 -25.04
C LEU A 157 74.32 4.85 -23.77
N GLU A 158 75.14 4.97 -22.71
CA GLU A 158 74.87 4.30 -21.43
C GLU A 158 73.55 4.78 -20.79
N LEU A 159 73.20 6.06 -20.91
CA LEU A 159 71.90 6.58 -20.46
C LEU A 159 70.73 6.03 -21.30
N CYS A 160 70.90 5.87 -22.62
CA CYS A 160 69.89 5.25 -23.48
C CYS A 160 69.68 3.76 -23.13
N LEU A 161 70.75 3.04 -22.81
CA LEU A 161 70.65 1.64 -22.37
C LEU A 161 69.85 1.52 -21.07
N ILE A 162 70.04 2.43 -20.11
CA ILE A 162 69.24 2.47 -18.88
C ILE A 162 67.76 2.69 -19.20
N ASN A 163 67.42 3.61 -20.11
CA ASN A 163 66.02 3.81 -20.51
C ASN A 163 65.43 2.55 -21.17
N ASN A 164 66.16 1.90 -22.07
CA ASN A 164 65.70 0.67 -22.74
C ASN A 164 65.52 -0.52 -21.79
N GLU A 165 66.20 -0.52 -20.64
CA GLU A 165 66.01 -1.51 -19.58
C GLU A 165 64.77 -1.19 -18.73
N VAL A 166 64.55 0.09 -18.40
CA VAL A 166 63.53 0.53 -17.45
C VAL A 166 62.13 0.64 -18.07
N GLU A 167 62.02 1.15 -19.31
CA GLU A 167 60.72 1.39 -19.96
C GLU A 167 59.88 0.09 -20.11
N PRO A 168 60.45 -1.06 -20.53
CA PRO A 168 59.69 -2.31 -20.62
C PRO A 168 59.20 -2.82 -19.27
N LEU A 169 59.90 -2.52 -18.17
CA LEU A 169 59.46 -2.90 -16.83
C LEU A 169 58.23 -2.09 -16.39
N ILE A 170 58.23 -0.78 -16.67
CA ILE A 170 57.08 0.10 -16.42
C ILE A 170 55.87 -0.36 -17.24
N GLU A 171 56.08 -0.68 -18.52
CA GLU A 171 55.03 -1.19 -19.40
C GLU A 171 54.49 -2.53 -18.89
N TRP A 172 55.38 -3.44 -18.48
CA TRP A 172 54.99 -4.74 -17.96
C TRP A 172 54.14 -4.62 -16.69
N GLU A 173 54.58 -3.87 -15.67
CA GLU A 173 53.82 -3.64 -14.44
C GLU A 173 52.44 -3.03 -14.73
N SER A 174 52.39 -2.07 -15.66
CA SER A 174 51.14 -1.40 -16.05
C SER A 174 50.17 -2.34 -16.78
N LEU A 175 50.67 -3.19 -17.67
CA LEU A 175 49.86 -4.20 -18.38
C LEU A 175 49.36 -5.30 -17.44
N GLN A 176 50.15 -5.70 -16.43
CA GLN A 176 49.68 -6.65 -15.42
C GLN A 176 48.51 -6.09 -14.62
N LEU A 177 48.59 -4.83 -14.17
CA LEU A 177 47.47 -4.19 -13.49
C LEU A 177 46.24 -4.10 -14.40
N LEU A 178 46.41 -3.65 -15.64
CA LEU A 178 45.30 -3.52 -16.60
C LEU A 178 44.55 -4.85 -16.78
N LYS A 179 45.28 -5.97 -16.86
CA LYS A 179 44.69 -7.30 -16.94
C LYS A 179 43.92 -7.66 -15.66
N LYS A 180 44.53 -7.49 -14.48
CA LYS A 180 43.87 -7.76 -13.19
C LYS A 180 42.55 -6.98 -13.05
N LEU A 181 42.55 -5.70 -13.42
CA LEU A 181 41.36 -4.85 -13.36
C LEU A 181 40.26 -5.34 -14.32
N LYS A 182 40.63 -5.76 -15.52
CA LYS A 182 39.68 -6.28 -16.52
C LYS A 182 39.06 -7.61 -16.10
N ASP A 183 39.87 -8.51 -15.55
CA ASP A 183 39.39 -9.81 -15.08
C ASP A 183 38.40 -9.61 -13.91
N ASP A 184 38.73 -8.70 -12.98
CA ASP A 184 37.87 -8.32 -11.85
C ASP A 184 36.57 -7.61 -12.29
N ASP A 185 36.59 -6.81 -13.37
CA ASP A 185 35.38 -6.22 -13.94
C ASP A 185 34.40 -7.31 -14.42
N ASN A 186 34.90 -8.41 -15.01
CA ASN A 186 34.05 -9.53 -15.44
C ASN A 186 33.45 -10.28 -14.24
N ASP A 187 34.23 -10.47 -13.17
CA ASP A 187 33.76 -11.11 -11.94
C ASP A 187 32.63 -10.30 -11.29
N ILE A 188 32.78 -8.97 -11.23
CA ILE A 188 31.73 -8.08 -10.71
C ILE A 188 30.48 -8.10 -11.61
N GLU A 189 30.66 -8.13 -12.92
CA GLU A 189 29.53 -8.23 -13.86
C GLU A 189 28.76 -9.56 -13.69
N ALA A 190 29.46 -10.67 -13.43
CA ALA A 190 28.83 -11.95 -13.12
C ALA A 190 28.01 -11.88 -11.80
N ILE A 191 28.53 -11.23 -10.77
CA ILE A 191 27.80 -10.99 -9.50
C ILE A 191 26.54 -10.15 -9.77
N LEU A 192 26.66 -9.05 -10.52
CA LEU A 192 25.52 -8.19 -10.86
C LEU A 192 24.47 -8.89 -11.74
N THR A 193 24.89 -9.83 -12.59
CA THR A 193 23.98 -10.63 -13.43
C THR A 193 23.07 -11.53 -12.58
N SER A 194 23.48 -11.91 -11.36
CA SER A 194 22.61 -12.64 -10.43
C SER A 194 21.37 -11.86 -10.00
N LEU A 195 21.41 -10.52 -10.06
CA LEU A 195 20.32 -9.59 -9.69
C LEU A 195 19.31 -9.34 -10.83
N GLN A 196 19.26 -10.22 -11.84
CA GLN A 196 18.26 -10.14 -12.91
C GLN A 196 16.84 -10.40 -12.41
N ASP A 197 15.87 -9.90 -13.17
CA ASP A 197 14.45 -9.81 -12.78
C ASP A 197 13.84 -11.18 -12.40
N GLU A 198 14.27 -12.28 -13.02
CA GLU A 198 13.76 -13.64 -12.74
C GLU A 198 14.06 -14.15 -11.32
N ASN A 199 15.15 -13.69 -10.73
CA ASN A 199 15.59 -14.11 -9.40
C ASN A 199 15.20 -13.10 -8.32
N LEU A 200 14.88 -11.86 -8.72
CA LEU A 200 14.64 -10.75 -7.80
C LEU A 200 13.56 -11.08 -6.76
N LEU A 201 12.41 -11.59 -7.19
CA LEU A 201 11.30 -11.96 -6.28
C LEU A 201 11.63 -13.10 -5.29
N LYS A 202 12.67 -13.91 -5.56
CA LYS A 202 13.07 -15.03 -4.70
C LYS A 202 14.11 -14.61 -3.66
N MET A 203 14.75 -13.45 -3.83
CA MET A 203 15.79 -12.96 -2.94
C MET A 203 15.19 -12.25 -1.72
N SER A 204 15.83 -12.41 -0.57
CA SER A 204 15.54 -11.65 0.64
C SER A 204 16.43 -10.41 0.75
N LEU A 205 16.05 -9.44 1.59
CA LEU A 205 16.88 -8.25 1.83
C LEU A 205 18.32 -8.59 2.27
N PRO A 206 18.54 -9.53 3.22
CA PRO A 206 19.91 -9.96 3.57
C PRO A 206 20.70 -10.49 2.37
N MET A 207 20.07 -11.24 1.46
CA MET A 207 20.75 -11.76 0.26
C MET A 207 21.14 -10.64 -0.72
N LEU A 208 20.36 -9.56 -0.78
CA LEU A 208 20.72 -8.38 -1.57
C LEU A 208 21.86 -7.60 -0.93
N GLU A 209 21.89 -7.51 0.40
CA GLU A 209 22.99 -6.89 1.15
C GLU A 209 24.30 -7.66 0.98
N THR A 210 24.28 -9.00 1.03
CA THR A 210 25.47 -9.83 0.78
C THR A 210 26.04 -9.61 -0.62
N VAL A 211 25.19 -9.44 -1.63
CA VAL A 211 25.67 -9.13 -3.01
C VAL A 211 26.44 -7.81 -3.04
N TRP A 212 26.02 -6.81 -2.26
CA TRP A 212 26.78 -5.56 -2.15
C TRP A 212 28.08 -5.73 -1.36
N GLU A 213 28.06 -6.50 -0.28
CA GLU A 213 29.28 -6.84 0.47
C GLU A 213 30.31 -7.55 -0.41
N ASP A 214 29.87 -8.47 -1.27
CA ASP A 214 30.73 -9.16 -2.23
C ASP A 214 31.37 -8.15 -3.20
N ILE A 215 30.60 -7.20 -3.75
CA ILE A 215 31.13 -6.13 -4.62
C ILE A 215 32.14 -5.24 -3.87
N LEU A 216 31.89 -4.91 -2.60
CA LEU A 216 32.81 -4.11 -1.78
C LEU A 216 34.17 -4.81 -1.55
N ILE A 217 34.19 -6.14 -1.44
CA ILE A 217 35.45 -6.90 -1.32
C ILE A 217 36.33 -6.67 -2.55
N HIS A 218 35.75 -6.57 -3.73
CA HIS A 218 36.49 -6.28 -4.97
C HIS A 218 37.08 -4.86 -4.98
N SER A 219 36.37 -3.85 -4.47
CA SER A 219 36.95 -2.50 -4.29
C SER A 219 38.20 -2.51 -3.42
N GLY A 220 38.20 -3.25 -2.31
CA GLY A 220 39.37 -3.39 -1.45
C GLY A 220 40.57 -4.03 -2.15
N LYS A 221 40.34 -5.07 -2.96
CA LYS A 221 41.41 -5.73 -3.75
C LYS A 221 42.04 -4.78 -4.78
N ARG A 222 41.22 -4.00 -5.49
CA ARG A 222 41.70 -3.08 -6.53
C ARG A 222 42.51 -1.93 -5.95
N GLN A 223 42.08 -1.36 -4.83
CA GLN A 223 42.85 -0.32 -4.14
C GLN A 223 44.24 -0.83 -3.75
N ASN A 224 44.34 -2.07 -3.29
CA ASN A 224 45.63 -2.70 -2.99
C ASN A 224 46.49 -2.89 -4.25
N TRP A 225 45.91 -3.34 -5.37
CA TRP A 225 46.65 -3.48 -6.64
C TRP A 225 47.13 -2.13 -7.21
N ILE A 226 46.32 -1.07 -7.08
CA ILE A 226 46.69 0.29 -7.50
C ILE A 226 47.84 0.83 -6.62
N ALA A 227 47.79 0.58 -5.30
CA ALA A 227 48.86 0.96 -4.37
C ALA A 227 50.15 0.15 -4.61
N GLU A 228 50.04 -1.13 -4.96
CA GLU A 228 51.16 -1.98 -5.35
C GLU A 228 51.87 -1.43 -6.60
N LEU A 229 51.11 -1.06 -7.64
CA LEU A 229 51.67 -0.44 -8.85
C LEU A 229 52.40 0.86 -8.54
N ASP A 230 51.81 1.77 -7.75
CA ASP A 230 52.43 3.05 -7.39
C ASP A 230 53.76 2.85 -6.65
N ASN A 231 53.82 1.88 -5.73
CA ASN A 231 55.06 1.52 -5.06
C ASN A 231 56.10 0.92 -6.02
N ASN A 232 55.69 0.03 -6.92
CA ASN A 232 56.60 -0.58 -7.91
C ASN A 232 57.18 0.47 -8.86
N LEU A 233 56.36 1.39 -9.38
CA LEU A 233 56.81 2.48 -10.25
C LEU A 233 57.79 3.42 -9.52
N LYS A 234 57.53 3.74 -8.25
CA LYS A 234 58.49 4.50 -7.42
C LYS A 234 59.81 3.77 -7.26
N LEU A 235 59.79 2.47 -6.98
CA LEU A 235 61.00 1.66 -6.84
C LEU A 235 61.80 1.63 -8.15
N ILE A 236 61.13 1.40 -9.28
CA ILE A 236 61.76 1.42 -10.61
C ILE A 236 62.42 2.78 -10.90
N GLU A 237 61.75 3.89 -10.59
CA GLU A 237 62.31 5.23 -10.80
C GLU A 237 63.49 5.52 -9.85
N THR A 238 63.46 5.00 -8.62
CA THR A 238 64.61 5.10 -7.70
C THR A 238 65.82 4.28 -8.16
N ASP A 239 65.60 3.08 -8.71
CA ASP A 239 66.67 2.27 -9.30
C ASP A 239 67.29 2.97 -10.51
N ARG A 240 66.44 3.51 -11.41
CA ARG A 240 66.88 4.33 -12.54
C ARG A 240 67.76 5.49 -12.11
N LEU A 241 67.34 6.25 -11.09
CA LEU A 241 68.12 7.34 -10.51
C LEU A 241 69.48 6.87 -9.99
N ASN A 242 69.55 5.71 -9.32
CA ASN A 242 70.80 5.15 -8.80
C ASN A 242 71.75 4.71 -9.91
N LYS A 243 71.23 4.05 -10.96
CA LYS A 243 71.98 3.68 -12.17
C LYS A 243 72.53 4.93 -12.88
N ILE A 244 71.71 5.95 -13.09
CA ILE A 244 72.13 7.23 -13.68
C ILE A 244 73.23 7.88 -12.83
N LYS A 245 73.08 7.96 -11.50
CA LYS A 245 74.13 8.51 -10.61
C LYS A 245 75.47 7.77 -10.77
N SER A 246 75.43 6.44 -10.92
CA SER A 246 76.65 5.64 -11.14
C SER A 246 77.34 5.97 -12.47
N VAL A 247 76.56 6.17 -13.54
CA VAL A 247 77.05 6.58 -14.87
C VAL A 247 77.69 7.97 -14.77
N PHE A 248 77.01 8.94 -14.17
CA PHE A 248 77.55 10.29 -13.99
C PHE A 248 78.84 10.32 -13.16
N LYS A 249 78.95 9.48 -12.12
CA LYS A 249 80.19 9.36 -11.33
C LYS A 249 81.34 8.79 -12.19
N LYS A 250 81.09 7.70 -12.91
CA LYS A 250 82.06 7.06 -13.82
C LYS A 250 82.55 8.01 -14.90
N PHE A 251 81.64 8.74 -15.55
CA PHE A 251 81.99 9.67 -16.62
C PHE A 251 82.55 10.99 -16.10
N GLY A 252 82.14 11.46 -14.93
CA GLY A 252 82.79 12.58 -14.23
C GLY A 252 84.29 12.32 -14.02
N ASP A 253 84.64 11.13 -13.51
CA ASP A 253 86.03 10.70 -13.36
C ASP A 253 86.75 10.54 -14.72
N LYS A 254 86.05 10.05 -15.75
CA LYS A 254 86.59 9.90 -17.12
C LYS A 254 86.88 11.26 -17.76
N PHE A 255 86.00 12.25 -17.58
CA PHE A 255 86.19 13.61 -18.10
C PHE A 255 87.31 14.35 -17.37
N LEU A 256 87.43 14.20 -16.04
CA LEU A 256 88.55 14.73 -15.27
C LEU A 256 89.91 14.18 -15.77
N LYS A 257 89.97 12.90 -16.13
CA LYS A 257 91.17 12.27 -16.71
C LYS A 257 91.48 12.75 -18.14
N ILE A 258 90.47 13.05 -18.94
CA ILE A 258 90.66 13.57 -20.30
C ILE A 258 91.17 15.03 -20.26
N ALA A 259 90.76 15.82 -19.26
CA ALA A 259 91.21 17.19 -19.02
C ALA A 259 91.15 18.09 -20.28
N HIS A 260 90.05 17.97 -21.03
CA HIS A 260 89.75 18.81 -22.20
C HIS A 260 89.16 20.16 -21.80
N LEU A 261 88.25 20.15 -20.81
CA LEU A 261 87.62 21.34 -20.23
C LEU A 261 88.33 21.73 -18.93
N ALA A 262 88.26 23.01 -18.57
CA ALA A 262 88.63 23.46 -17.22
C ALA A 262 87.64 22.88 -16.21
N ASN A 263 88.07 22.68 -14.95
CA ASN A 263 87.22 22.06 -13.92
C ASN A 263 85.88 22.81 -13.73
N SER A 264 85.88 24.15 -13.84
CA SER A 264 84.67 24.98 -13.79
C SER A 264 83.71 24.71 -14.95
N ASP A 265 84.24 24.53 -16.15
CA ASP A 265 83.43 24.31 -17.36
C ASP A 265 82.91 22.86 -17.42
N LEU A 266 83.70 21.91 -16.92
CA LEU A 266 83.28 20.52 -16.78
C LEU A 266 82.13 20.38 -15.77
N GLN A 267 82.22 21.05 -14.62
CA GLN A 267 81.13 21.09 -13.64
C GLN A 267 79.86 21.69 -14.24
N ARG A 268 79.98 22.81 -14.97
CA ARG A 268 78.83 23.44 -15.66
C ARG A 268 78.19 22.53 -16.70
N PHE A 269 78.99 21.74 -17.43
CA PHE A 269 78.49 20.75 -18.38
C PHE A 269 77.73 19.61 -17.67
N LEU A 270 78.32 19.01 -16.63
CA LEU A 270 77.68 17.95 -15.85
C LEU A 270 76.41 18.42 -15.15
N ASP A 271 76.38 19.65 -14.65
CA ASP A 271 75.20 20.26 -14.04
C ASP A 271 74.07 20.41 -15.06
N LYS A 272 74.38 20.84 -16.29
CA LYS A 272 73.39 20.98 -17.36
C LYS A 272 72.79 19.63 -17.75
N GLU A 273 73.61 18.60 -17.90
CA GLU A 273 73.16 17.23 -18.21
C GLU A 273 72.34 16.63 -17.05
N THR A 274 72.81 16.79 -15.82
CA THR A 274 72.10 16.34 -14.62
C THR A 274 70.77 17.06 -14.45
N GLN A 275 70.71 18.36 -14.75
CA GLN A 275 69.47 19.14 -14.72
C GLN A 275 68.44 18.63 -15.73
N MET A 276 68.85 18.32 -16.96
CA MET A 276 67.95 17.76 -17.99
C MET A 276 67.33 16.43 -17.53
N ILE A 277 68.15 15.57 -16.93
CA ILE A 277 67.69 14.26 -16.43
C ILE A 277 66.79 14.41 -15.22
N ASN A 278 67.15 15.28 -14.27
CA ASN A 278 66.31 15.57 -13.11
C ASN A 278 64.94 16.11 -13.53
N GLN A 279 64.89 16.98 -14.55
CA GLN A 279 63.61 17.44 -15.11
C GLN A 279 62.78 16.29 -15.67
N THR A 280 63.41 15.35 -16.36
CA THR A 280 62.74 14.16 -16.92
C THR A 280 62.21 13.25 -15.81
N VAL A 281 63.03 12.95 -14.81
CA VAL A 281 62.64 12.11 -13.66
C VAL A 281 61.50 12.75 -12.87
N LEU A 282 61.57 14.06 -12.60
CA LEU A 282 60.49 14.78 -11.92
C LEU A 282 59.19 14.78 -12.74
N SER A 283 59.29 14.89 -14.06
CA SER A 283 58.13 14.77 -14.97
C SER A 283 57.52 13.37 -14.89
N ASN A 284 58.34 12.31 -14.83
CA ASN A 284 57.87 10.93 -14.73
C ASN A 284 57.22 10.67 -13.37
N GLN A 285 57.86 11.09 -12.28
CA GLN A 285 57.27 10.99 -10.93
C GLN A 285 55.93 11.72 -10.83
N ARG A 286 55.82 12.89 -11.44
CA ARG A 286 54.54 13.62 -11.53
C ARG A 286 53.50 12.84 -12.33
N SER A 287 53.92 12.19 -13.42
CA SER A 287 53.04 11.38 -14.26
C SER A 287 52.55 10.12 -13.54
N TYR A 288 53.40 9.46 -12.76
CA TYR A 288 52.99 8.32 -11.91
C TYR A 288 52.01 8.74 -10.81
N ALA A 289 52.29 9.87 -10.14
CA ALA A 289 51.38 10.40 -9.13
C ALA A 289 50.00 10.78 -9.75
N ASP A 290 50.00 11.39 -10.94
CA ASP A 290 48.76 11.70 -11.67
C ASP A 290 48.03 10.42 -12.10
N LEU A 291 48.75 9.41 -12.59
CA LEU A 291 48.18 8.10 -12.92
C LEU A 291 47.53 7.44 -11.70
N PHE A 292 48.21 7.43 -10.55
CA PHE A 292 47.67 6.89 -9.30
C PHE A 292 46.37 7.59 -8.88
N VAL A 293 46.36 8.93 -8.93
CA VAL A 293 45.15 9.72 -8.60
C VAL A 293 44.02 9.43 -9.59
N ARG A 294 44.32 9.33 -10.89
CA ARG A 294 43.31 9.01 -11.91
C ARG A 294 42.75 7.60 -11.75
N LEU A 295 43.59 6.61 -11.45
CA LEU A 295 43.18 5.22 -11.22
C LEU A 295 42.27 5.13 -9.99
N LEU A 296 42.64 5.76 -8.87
CA LEU A 296 41.78 5.81 -7.69
C LEU A 296 40.47 6.55 -7.96
N SER A 297 40.50 7.65 -8.70
CA SER A 297 39.30 8.41 -9.04
C SER A 297 38.35 7.57 -9.90
N ALA A 298 38.88 6.88 -10.92
CA ALA A 298 38.10 5.98 -11.77
C ALA A 298 37.52 4.79 -10.97
N ASP A 299 38.28 4.25 -10.00
CA ASP A 299 37.81 3.17 -9.14
C ASP A 299 36.63 3.60 -8.25
N VAL A 300 36.72 4.79 -7.66
CA VAL A 300 35.64 5.40 -6.86
C VAL A 300 34.41 5.72 -7.71
N GLU A 301 34.59 6.24 -8.92
CA GLU A 301 33.48 6.50 -9.86
C GLU A 301 32.75 5.22 -10.25
N ARG A 302 33.49 4.13 -10.50
CA ARG A 302 32.96 2.80 -10.78
C ARG A 302 32.18 2.25 -9.58
N GLU A 303 32.74 2.30 -8.36
CA GLU A 303 32.05 1.84 -7.15
C GLU A 303 30.75 2.63 -6.93
N LYS A 304 30.79 3.95 -7.15
CA LYS A 304 29.58 4.80 -7.10
C LYS A 304 28.54 4.36 -8.12
N ALA A 305 28.94 4.07 -9.36
CA ALA A 305 28.03 3.59 -10.40
C ALA A 305 27.40 2.24 -10.02
N GLN A 306 28.19 1.30 -9.50
CA GLN A 306 27.73 0.00 -9.01
C GLN A 306 26.78 0.15 -7.82
N ARG A 307 27.08 1.05 -6.87
CA ARG A 307 26.21 1.35 -5.74
C ARG A 307 24.85 1.85 -6.20
N VAL A 308 24.82 2.77 -7.17
CA VAL A 308 23.57 3.28 -7.74
C VAL A 308 22.80 2.19 -8.47
N ALA A 309 23.49 1.33 -9.22
CA ALA A 309 22.86 0.20 -9.91
C ALA A 309 22.23 -0.79 -8.90
N TRP A 310 22.96 -1.16 -7.86
CA TRP A 310 22.47 -2.02 -6.78
C TRP A 310 21.28 -1.38 -6.05
N GLN A 311 21.36 -0.09 -5.69
CA GLN A 311 20.25 0.63 -5.04
C GLN A 311 18.99 0.61 -5.89
N ARG A 312 19.11 0.86 -7.21
CA ARG A 312 17.99 0.75 -8.13
C ARG A 312 17.40 -0.66 -8.13
N ARG A 313 18.23 -1.71 -8.13
CA ARG A 313 17.75 -3.10 -8.06
C ARG A 313 17.05 -3.42 -6.74
N VAL A 314 17.49 -2.85 -5.62
CA VAL A 314 16.78 -2.95 -4.33
C VAL A 314 15.42 -2.24 -4.40
N GLU A 315 15.32 -1.10 -5.08
CA GLU A 315 14.05 -0.41 -5.31
C GLU A 315 13.11 -1.22 -6.21
N ASP A 316 13.62 -1.78 -7.31
CA ASP A 316 12.87 -2.66 -8.21
C ASP A 316 12.35 -3.90 -7.45
N TRP A 317 13.19 -4.50 -6.59
CA TRP A 317 12.82 -5.62 -5.72
C TRP A 317 11.68 -5.23 -4.76
N LYS A 318 11.76 -4.05 -4.13
CA LYS A 318 10.69 -3.56 -3.26
C LYS A 318 9.38 -3.39 -4.03
N ALA A 319 9.44 -2.75 -5.20
CA ALA A 319 8.27 -2.52 -6.04
C ALA A 319 7.64 -3.84 -6.49
N ALA A 320 8.44 -4.81 -6.94
CA ALA A 320 7.97 -6.11 -7.39
C ALA A 320 7.30 -6.91 -6.26
N ASN A 321 7.86 -6.90 -5.04
CA ASN A 321 7.23 -7.58 -3.90
C ASN A 321 5.95 -6.89 -3.45
N ILE A 322 5.90 -5.55 -3.44
CA ILE A 322 4.66 -4.81 -3.15
C ILE A 322 3.58 -5.21 -4.15
N GLN A 323 3.92 -5.26 -5.44
CA GLN A 323 3.00 -5.68 -6.51
C GLN A 323 2.53 -7.12 -6.31
N SER A 324 3.44 -8.04 -6.00
CA SER A 324 3.12 -9.44 -5.70
C SER A 324 2.15 -9.57 -4.52
N VAL A 325 2.37 -8.84 -3.43
CA VAL A 325 1.46 -8.82 -2.27
C VAL A 325 0.08 -8.27 -2.65
N MET A 326 0.03 -7.19 -3.45
CA MET A 326 -1.24 -6.63 -3.95
C MET A 326 -2.01 -7.62 -4.83
N ASP A 327 -1.33 -8.30 -5.75
CA ASP A 327 -1.97 -9.27 -6.64
C ASP A 327 -2.40 -10.54 -5.89
N ASN A 328 -1.61 -11.00 -4.92
CA ASN A 328 -1.99 -12.09 -4.02
C ASN A 328 -3.24 -11.73 -3.20
N PHE A 329 -3.34 -10.50 -2.70
CA PHE A 329 -4.54 -10.05 -1.99
C PHE A 329 -5.75 -9.91 -2.92
N ARG A 330 -5.57 -9.38 -4.14
CA ARG A 330 -6.64 -9.36 -5.15
C ARG A 330 -7.15 -10.76 -5.45
N ASN A 331 -6.25 -11.72 -5.65
CA ASN A 331 -6.63 -13.12 -5.86
C ASN A 331 -7.37 -13.69 -4.65
N PHE A 332 -6.92 -13.38 -3.43
CA PHE A 332 -7.62 -13.76 -2.20
C PHE A 332 -9.05 -13.19 -2.14
N MET A 333 -9.25 -11.92 -2.50
CA MET A 333 -10.58 -11.30 -2.57
C MET A 333 -11.48 -11.93 -3.65
N MET A 334 -10.88 -12.58 -4.66
CA MET A 334 -11.61 -13.27 -5.71
C MET A 334 -11.95 -14.72 -5.35
N ASN A 335 -11.39 -15.27 -4.26
CA ASN A 335 -11.66 -16.62 -3.82
C ASN A 335 -13.11 -16.80 -3.36
N ASP A 336 -13.61 -18.02 -3.51
CA ASP A 336 -14.97 -18.38 -3.14
C ASP A 336 -15.22 -18.21 -1.64
N SER A 337 -14.21 -18.41 -0.79
CA SER A 337 -14.33 -18.17 0.66
C SER A 337 -14.69 -16.72 1.04
N VAL A 338 -14.42 -15.75 0.17
CA VAL A 338 -14.74 -14.33 0.39
C VAL A 338 -15.99 -13.92 -0.40
N LYS A 339 -16.11 -14.36 -1.67
CA LYS A 339 -17.25 -14.00 -2.52
C LYS A 339 -18.53 -14.77 -2.19
N GLN A 340 -18.42 -16.06 -1.91
CA GLN A 340 -19.54 -16.95 -1.65
C GLN A 340 -19.22 -17.88 -0.48
N PRO A 341 -19.21 -17.35 0.76
CA PRO A 341 -18.87 -18.13 1.93
C PRO A 341 -19.88 -19.26 2.15
N GLU A 342 -19.37 -20.49 2.36
CA GLU A 342 -20.22 -21.68 2.54
C GLU A 342 -21.19 -21.55 3.71
N ASN A 343 -20.78 -20.90 4.80
CA ASN A 343 -21.64 -20.71 5.97
C ASN A 343 -22.86 -19.85 5.63
N ILE A 344 -22.68 -18.82 4.79
CA ILE A 344 -23.77 -17.93 4.38
C ILE A 344 -24.76 -18.68 3.50
N ALA A 345 -24.27 -19.57 2.62
CA ALA A 345 -25.12 -20.46 1.84
C ALA A 345 -25.93 -21.40 2.74
N LYS A 346 -25.31 -21.97 3.79
CA LYS A 346 -25.99 -22.81 4.79
C LYS A 346 -27.08 -22.02 5.53
N VAL A 347 -26.74 -20.84 6.06
CA VAL A 347 -27.69 -19.97 6.77
C VAL A 347 -28.86 -19.57 5.86
N ARG A 348 -28.62 -19.26 4.59
CA ARG A 348 -29.67 -18.95 3.61
C ARG A 348 -30.60 -20.13 3.34
N ASN A 349 -30.05 -21.34 3.26
CA ASN A 349 -30.85 -22.56 3.07
C ASN A 349 -31.68 -22.88 4.31
N ASP A 350 -31.09 -22.80 5.50
CA ASP A 350 -31.80 -22.99 6.77
C ASP A 350 -32.93 -21.96 6.92
N PHE A 351 -32.66 -20.69 6.58
CA PHE A 351 -33.65 -19.62 6.59
C PHE A 351 -34.84 -19.96 5.69
N LYS A 352 -34.56 -20.37 4.46
CA LYS A 352 -35.59 -20.76 3.50
C LYS A 352 -36.45 -21.93 4.00
N LEU A 353 -35.83 -22.97 4.57
CA LEU A 353 -36.55 -24.14 5.07
C LEU A 353 -37.50 -23.81 6.22
N GLU A 354 -37.06 -23.03 7.21
CA GLU A 354 -37.95 -22.62 8.31
C GLU A 354 -39.04 -21.65 7.82
N GLN A 355 -38.72 -20.76 6.88
CA GLN A 355 -39.72 -19.87 6.27
C GLN A 355 -40.80 -20.67 5.51
N GLU A 356 -40.41 -21.67 4.71
CA GLU A 356 -41.34 -22.54 3.98
C GLU A 356 -42.25 -23.33 4.94
N LYS A 357 -41.70 -23.82 6.05
CA LYS A 357 -42.46 -24.52 7.09
C LYS A 357 -43.51 -23.60 7.72
N LEU A 358 -43.15 -22.40 8.16
CA LEU A 358 -44.09 -21.45 8.74
C LEU A 358 -45.13 -20.96 7.71
N GLN A 359 -44.72 -20.77 6.46
CA GLN A 359 -45.64 -20.43 5.37
C GLN A 359 -46.67 -21.54 5.13
N SER A 360 -46.25 -22.80 5.18
CA SER A 360 -47.16 -23.95 5.05
C SER A 360 -48.19 -24.00 6.18
N LEU A 361 -47.77 -23.69 7.42
CA LEU A 361 -48.68 -23.59 8.57
C LEU A 361 -49.64 -22.42 8.44
N CYS A 362 -49.18 -21.29 7.91
CA CYS A 362 -50.02 -20.13 7.62
C CYS A 362 -51.11 -20.48 6.60
N ILE A 363 -50.73 -21.14 5.50
CA ILE A 363 -51.68 -21.61 4.47
C ILE A 363 -52.68 -22.61 5.06
N ALA A 364 -52.21 -23.59 5.84
CA ALA A 364 -53.10 -24.56 6.50
C ALA A 364 -54.09 -23.85 7.44
N SER A 365 -53.63 -22.87 8.22
CA SER A 365 -54.51 -22.07 9.09
C SER A 365 -55.55 -21.29 8.27
N ILE A 366 -55.19 -20.71 7.14
CA ILE A 366 -56.14 -20.06 6.22
C ILE A 366 -57.16 -21.08 5.67
N GLN A 367 -56.73 -22.31 5.33
CA GLN A 367 -57.63 -23.36 4.87
C GLN A 367 -58.65 -23.77 5.94
N THR A 368 -58.26 -23.88 7.22
CA THR A 368 -59.21 -24.20 8.29
C THR A 368 -60.37 -23.20 8.41
N MET A 369 -60.16 -21.96 7.96
CA MET A 369 -61.21 -20.94 7.94
C MET A 369 -62.26 -21.22 6.86
N CYS A 370 -61.90 -21.84 5.75
CA CYS A 370 -62.85 -22.26 4.70
C CYS A 370 -63.84 -23.32 5.21
N ASP A 371 -63.42 -24.14 6.17
CA ASP A 371 -64.24 -25.19 6.77
C ASP A 371 -65.16 -24.68 7.89
N MET A 372 -65.04 -23.40 8.30
CA MET A 372 -65.88 -22.79 9.33
C MET A 372 -67.29 -22.45 8.81
N LYS A 373 -68.08 -23.51 8.57
CA LYS A 373 -69.50 -23.45 8.20
C LYS A 373 -70.39 -23.47 9.46
N PRO A 374 -71.59 -22.86 9.43
CA PRO A 374 -72.58 -23.04 10.48
C PRO A 374 -72.83 -24.53 10.78
N PRO A 375 -72.99 -24.94 12.06
CA PRO A 375 -73.16 -24.12 13.26
C PRO A 375 -71.85 -23.68 13.94
N ILE A 376 -70.69 -24.08 13.41
CA ILE A 376 -69.36 -23.85 14.04
C ILE A 376 -68.87 -22.41 13.79
N SER A 377 -69.40 -21.75 12.75
CA SER A 377 -69.08 -20.38 12.33
C SER A 377 -69.63 -19.32 13.31
N THR A 378 -69.09 -19.30 14.52
CA THR A 378 -69.40 -18.33 15.58
C THR A 378 -68.32 -17.27 15.67
N LYS A 379 -68.64 -16.08 16.21
CA LYS A 379 -67.62 -15.04 16.39
C LYS A 379 -66.43 -15.53 17.23
N SER A 380 -66.67 -16.31 18.27
CA SER A 380 -65.62 -16.83 19.15
C SER A 380 -64.64 -17.74 18.39
N ALA A 381 -65.12 -18.58 17.48
CA ALA A 381 -64.28 -19.41 16.61
C ALA A 381 -63.39 -18.57 15.69
N VAL A 382 -63.95 -17.52 15.06
CA VAL A 382 -63.19 -16.60 14.19
C VAL A 382 -62.15 -15.80 14.97
N TYR A 383 -62.46 -15.38 16.21
CA TYR A 383 -61.49 -14.72 17.09
C TYR A 383 -60.35 -15.65 17.51
N LYS A 384 -60.66 -16.92 17.81
CA LYS A 384 -59.63 -17.93 18.11
C LYS A 384 -58.71 -18.14 16.91
N TRP A 385 -59.28 -18.35 15.73
CA TRP A 385 -58.52 -18.45 14.47
C TRP A 385 -57.61 -17.23 14.25
N ARG A 386 -58.12 -16.02 14.48
CA ARG A 386 -57.33 -14.78 14.36
C ARG A 386 -56.15 -14.75 15.32
N ASN A 387 -56.30 -15.25 16.55
CA ASN A 387 -55.20 -15.33 17.49
C ASN A 387 -54.16 -16.35 17.03
N ASP A 388 -54.61 -17.54 16.62
CA ASP A 388 -53.73 -18.62 16.15
C ASP A 388 -52.90 -18.18 14.93
N ILE A 389 -53.50 -17.53 13.94
CA ILE A 389 -52.77 -17.04 12.77
C ILE A 389 -51.84 -15.87 13.10
N ASN A 390 -52.21 -14.97 14.03
CA ASN A 390 -51.29 -13.89 14.44
C ASN A 390 -50.07 -14.44 15.17
N THR A 391 -50.22 -15.50 15.97
CA THR A 391 -49.07 -16.16 16.60
C THR A 391 -48.09 -16.67 15.54
N ILE A 392 -48.59 -17.31 14.48
CA ILE A 392 -47.76 -17.78 13.36
C ILE A 392 -47.06 -16.60 12.66
N VAL A 393 -47.76 -15.48 12.44
CA VAL A 393 -47.17 -14.29 11.80
C VAL A 393 -46.08 -13.66 12.67
N ILE A 394 -46.28 -13.61 13.99
CA ILE A 394 -45.27 -13.11 14.95
C ILE A 394 -44.05 -14.05 14.95
N GLU A 395 -44.26 -15.36 14.93
CA GLU A 395 -43.18 -16.35 14.84
C GLU A 395 -42.40 -16.20 13.51
N LEU A 396 -43.10 -15.99 12.39
CA LEU A 396 -42.49 -15.75 11.08
C LEU A 396 -41.61 -14.49 11.08
N ASP A 397 -42.07 -13.38 11.66
CA ASP A 397 -41.27 -12.17 11.82
C ASP A 397 -40.05 -12.38 12.71
N SER A 398 -40.23 -13.09 13.83
CA SER A 398 -39.12 -13.42 14.73
C SER A 398 -38.05 -14.28 14.05
N VAL A 399 -38.45 -15.27 13.24
CA VAL A 399 -37.52 -16.11 12.47
C VAL A 399 -36.81 -15.28 11.40
N ASN A 400 -37.54 -14.42 10.67
CA ASN A 400 -36.95 -13.50 9.69
C ASN A 400 -35.86 -12.62 10.31
N GLN A 401 -36.14 -11.99 11.46
CA GLN A 401 -35.18 -11.14 12.16
C GLN A 401 -33.97 -11.93 12.69
N MET A 402 -34.20 -13.12 13.25
CA MET A 402 -33.12 -13.98 13.73
C MET A 402 -32.15 -14.36 12.60
N TYR A 403 -32.66 -14.81 11.45
CA TYR A 403 -31.81 -15.18 10.31
C TYR A 403 -31.16 -13.98 9.64
N LEU A 404 -31.83 -12.82 9.59
CA LEU A 404 -31.23 -11.57 9.12
C LEU A 404 -30.01 -11.18 9.97
N ASN A 405 -30.15 -11.21 11.30
CA ASN A 405 -29.03 -10.95 12.22
C ASN A 405 -27.90 -11.96 12.03
N LYS A 406 -28.23 -13.25 11.88
CA LYS A 406 -27.23 -14.30 11.63
C LYS A 406 -26.49 -14.08 10.30
N LEU A 407 -27.18 -13.62 9.26
CA LEU A 407 -26.53 -13.25 8.00
C LEU A 407 -25.56 -12.07 8.20
N TYR A 408 -25.98 -11.00 8.90
CA TYR A 408 -25.07 -9.89 9.23
C TYR A 408 -23.83 -10.37 10.00
N GLU A 409 -23.99 -11.23 11.01
CA GLU A 409 -22.88 -11.80 11.78
C GLU A 409 -21.90 -12.61 10.91
N GLU A 410 -22.39 -13.48 10.03
CA GLU A 410 -21.52 -14.26 9.14
C GLU A 410 -20.80 -13.38 8.10
N HIS A 411 -21.47 -12.35 7.59
CA HIS A 411 -20.84 -11.39 6.68
C HIS A 411 -19.76 -10.55 7.40
N GLU A 412 -19.99 -10.18 8.67
CA GLU A 412 -19.00 -9.48 9.49
C GLU A 412 -17.77 -10.35 9.76
N GLN A 413 -17.96 -11.65 10.03
CA GLN A 413 -16.84 -12.60 10.17
C GLN A 413 -15.95 -12.64 8.90
N VAL A 414 -16.56 -12.60 7.72
CA VAL A 414 -15.81 -12.55 6.44
C VAL A 414 -15.05 -11.24 6.30
N CYS A 415 -15.65 -10.11 6.69
CA CYS A 415 -14.97 -8.81 6.72
C CYS A 415 -13.77 -8.84 7.67
N GLN A 416 -13.95 -9.41 8.87
CA GLN A 416 -12.89 -9.58 9.87
C GLN A 416 -11.74 -10.44 9.34
N MET A 417 -12.03 -11.57 8.68
CA MET A 417 -11.01 -12.40 8.01
C MET A 417 -10.22 -11.60 6.96
N CYS A 418 -10.89 -10.73 6.19
CA CYS A 418 -10.22 -9.88 5.22
C CYS A 418 -9.29 -8.86 5.90
N LEU A 419 -9.72 -8.23 6.99
CA LEU A 419 -8.91 -7.30 7.77
C LEU A 419 -7.71 -7.97 8.44
N GLU A 420 -7.88 -9.19 8.95
CA GLU A 420 -6.79 -10.01 9.49
C GLU A 420 -5.77 -10.36 8.41
N LYS A 421 -6.24 -10.69 7.20
CA LYS A 421 -5.37 -10.92 6.06
C LYS A 421 -4.57 -9.66 5.67
N ILE A 422 -5.20 -8.49 5.68
CA ILE A 422 -4.51 -7.19 5.46
C ILE A 422 -3.42 -6.98 6.52
N ASN A 423 -3.72 -7.24 7.79
CA ASN A 423 -2.73 -7.09 8.87
C ASN A 423 -1.58 -8.08 8.72
N SER A 424 -1.85 -9.34 8.38
CA SER A 424 -0.81 -10.35 8.12
C SER A 424 0.11 -9.95 6.96
N GLU A 425 -0.43 -9.46 5.85
CA GLU A 425 0.39 -9.00 4.72
C GLU A 425 1.17 -7.72 5.05
N LYS A 426 0.60 -6.81 5.85
CA LYS A 426 1.30 -5.63 6.38
C LYS A 426 2.48 -6.01 7.26
N GLU A 427 2.31 -6.95 8.18
CA GLU A 427 3.40 -7.45 9.04
C GLU A 427 4.51 -8.07 8.20
N LYS A 428 4.17 -8.94 7.24
CA LYS A 428 5.14 -9.53 6.31
C LYS A 428 5.94 -8.47 5.55
N LEU A 429 5.31 -7.40 5.06
CA LEU A 429 5.99 -6.31 4.34
C LEU A 429 6.97 -5.52 5.24
N ILE A 430 6.67 -5.41 6.53
CA ILE A 430 7.52 -4.71 7.50
C ILE A 430 8.68 -5.63 7.93
N ASP A 431 8.39 -6.88 8.29
CA ASP A 431 9.38 -7.84 8.80
C ASP A 431 10.42 -8.22 7.75
N SER A 432 10.02 -8.25 6.48
CA SER A 432 10.92 -8.49 5.33
C SER A 432 11.73 -7.25 4.92
N GLY A 433 11.51 -6.09 5.54
CA GLY A 433 12.23 -4.85 5.23
C GLY A 433 11.87 -4.23 3.87
N ILE A 434 10.78 -4.65 3.24
CA ILE A 434 10.32 -4.11 1.96
C ILE A 434 9.84 -2.66 2.12
N CYS A 435 9.03 -2.40 3.15
CA CYS A 435 8.43 -1.10 3.43
C CYS A 435 8.65 -0.63 4.86
N SER A 436 8.67 0.70 5.06
CA SER A 436 8.53 1.28 6.40
C SER A 436 7.10 1.10 6.91
N SER A 437 6.92 1.09 8.24
CA SER A 437 5.60 0.99 8.87
C SER A 437 4.61 2.06 8.39
N HIS A 438 5.09 3.26 8.05
CA HIS A 438 4.24 4.31 7.48
C HIS A 438 3.83 4.03 6.02
N ARG A 439 4.78 3.63 5.17
CA ARG A 439 4.49 3.32 3.77
C ARG A 439 3.58 2.10 3.64
N ALA A 440 3.79 1.08 4.47
CA ALA A 440 2.91 -0.09 4.52
C ALA A 440 1.46 0.30 4.85
N ARG A 441 1.24 1.19 5.84
CA ARG A 441 -0.10 1.72 6.16
C ARG A 441 -0.74 2.43 4.98
N GLN A 442 -0.02 3.34 4.32
CA GLN A 442 -0.54 4.04 3.13
C GLN A 442 -0.95 3.06 2.02
N LEU A 443 -0.14 2.03 1.76
CA LEU A 443 -0.48 1.01 0.74
C LEU A 443 -1.75 0.24 1.11
N MET A 444 -1.95 -0.09 2.38
CA MET A 444 -3.18 -0.74 2.82
C MET A 444 -4.40 0.16 2.62
N GLU A 445 -4.28 1.46 2.96
CA GLU A 445 -5.33 2.46 2.79
C GLU A 445 -5.66 2.74 1.32
N GLU A 446 -4.66 2.80 0.45
CA GLU A 446 -4.84 3.10 -0.98
C GLU A 446 -5.35 1.91 -1.80
N TYR A 447 -4.93 0.68 -1.49
CA TYR A 447 -5.15 -0.47 -2.37
C TYR A 447 -5.99 -1.60 -1.76
N MET A 448 -5.76 -1.96 -0.50
CA MET A 448 -6.40 -3.14 0.09
C MET A 448 -7.76 -2.83 0.72
N LEU A 449 -7.83 -1.77 1.53
CA LEU A 449 -9.06 -1.34 2.21
C LEU A 449 -10.19 -0.97 1.24
N PRO A 450 -9.94 -0.32 0.09
CA PRO A 450 -11.00 -0.06 -0.88
C PRO A 450 -11.65 -1.33 -1.45
N LEU A 451 -10.88 -2.41 -1.63
CA LEU A 451 -11.42 -3.69 -2.11
C LEU A 451 -12.35 -4.33 -1.08
N VAL A 452 -11.95 -4.32 0.19
CA VAL A 452 -12.79 -4.80 1.30
C VAL A 452 -14.04 -3.92 1.43
N GLY A 453 -13.87 -2.60 1.36
CA GLY A 453 -14.99 -1.65 1.43
C GLY A 453 -15.97 -1.79 0.28
N GLN A 454 -15.52 -2.11 -0.93
CA GLN A 454 -16.40 -2.38 -2.07
C GLN A 454 -17.24 -3.64 -1.83
N GLN A 455 -16.63 -4.73 -1.36
CA GLN A 455 -17.36 -5.96 -1.04
C GLN A 455 -18.37 -5.74 0.08
N HIS A 456 -17.96 -5.05 1.15
CA HIS A 456 -18.82 -4.73 2.27
C HIS A 456 -20.08 -3.96 1.83
N ARG A 457 -19.92 -2.90 1.01
CA ARG A 457 -21.07 -2.13 0.49
C ARG A 457 -22.02 -2.96 -0.37
N LEU A 458 -21.50 -3.89 -1.17
CA LEU A 458 -22.35 -4.77 -1.98
C LEU A 458 -23.22 -5.65 -1.09
N VAL A 459 -22.60 -6.27 -0.08
CA VAL A 459 -23.30 -7.10 0.91
C VAL A 459 -24.31 -6.29 1.72
N GLU A 460 -23.94 -5.13 2.24
CA GLU A 460 -24.86 -4.24 2.98
C GLU A 460 -26.07 -3.87 2.12
N SER A 461 -25.86 -3.53 0.85
CA SER A 461 -26.96 -3.21 -0.06
C SER A 461 -27.87 -4.41 -0.32
N GLU A 462 -27.34 -5.62 -0.38
CA GLU A 462 -28.14 -6.84 -0.54
C GLU A 462 -28.97 -7.15 0.73
N LEU A 463 -28.37 -7.04 1.91
CA LEU A 463 -29.05 -7.29 3.19
C LEU A 463 -30.09 -6.22 3.50
N GLU A 464 -29.80 -4.93 3.25
CA GLU A 464 -30.77 -3.85 3.38
C GLU A 464 -31.95 -4.04 2.40
N GLY A 465 -31.66 -4.53 1.20
CA GLY A 465 -32.69 -4.89 0.22
C GLY A 465 -33.59 -6.02 0.72
N LEU A 466 -33.00 -7.07 1.30
CA LEU A 466 -33.73 -8.19 1.89
C LEU A 466 -34.61 -7.73 3.06
N GLU A 467 -34.07 -6.93 3.99
CA GLU A 467 -34.80 -6.40 5.14
C GLU A 467 -36.03 -5.60 4.72
N LYS A 468 -35.88 -4.68 3.75
CA LYS A 468 -37.00 -3.92 3.19
C LYS A 468 -38.07 -4.81 2.57
N GLN A 469 -37.67 -5.86 1.86
CA GLN A 469 -38.62 -6.81 1.27
C GLN A 469 -39.36 -7.61 2.34
N LEU A 470 -38.67 -8.05 3.39
CA LEU A 470 -39.29 -8.79 4.50
C LEU A 470 -40.32 -7.91 5.25
N GLU A 471 -39.97 -6.65 5.54
CA GLU A 471 -40.89 -5.72 6.21
C GLU A 471 -42.11 -5.38 5.33
N ALA A 472 -41.91 -5.20 4.03
CA ALA A 472 -43.00 -4.98 3.08
C ALA A 472 -43.94 -6.20 2.96
N GLN A 473 -43.40 -7.41 2.98
CA GLN A 473 -44.21 -8.65 2.96
C GLN A 473 -44.98 -8.84 4.27
N LYS A 474 -44.35 -8.58 5.41
CA LYS A 474 -45.00 -8.64 6.73
C LYS A 474 -46.19 -7.69 6.82
N THR A 475 -45.98 -6.41 6.52
CA THR A 475 -47.03 -5.39 6.57
C THR A 475 -48.20 -5.75 5.67
N LYS A 476 -47.92 -6.20 4.44
CA LYS A 476 -48.95 -6.69 3.51
C LYS A 476 -49.72 -7.89 4.08
N LEU A 477 -49.03 -8.89 4.63
CA LEU A 477 -49.66 -10.07 5.22
C LEU A 477 -50.57 -9.71 6.40
N GLU A 478 -50.12 -8.82 7.30
CA GLU A 478 -50.92 -8.35 8.43
C GLU A 478 -52.20 -7.62 7.98
N GLU A 479 -52.09 -6.79 6.94
CA GLU A 479 -53.23 -6.10 6.34
C GLU A 479 -54.23 -7.09 5.71
N GLU A 480 -53.74 -8.05 4.91
CA GLU A 480 -54.58 -9.07 4.27
C GLU A 480 -55.31 -9.93 5.31
N ILE A 481 -54.61 -10.46 6.33
CA ILE A 481 -55.25 -11.23 7.40
C ILE A 481 -56.26 -10.36 8.17
N LYS A 482 -56.00 -9.05 8.34
CA LYS A 482 -56.95 -8.14 9.03
C LYS A 482 -58.21 -7.93 8.22
N THR A 483 -58.11 -7.81 6.89
CA THR A 483 -59.28 -7.73 6.01
C THR A 483 -60.07 -9.04 6.03
N LEU A 484 -59.37 -10.18 5.95
CA LEU A 484 -59.95 -11.52 6.00
C LEU A 484 -60.70 -11.76 7.31
N PHE A 485 -60.10 -11.39 8.45
CA PHE A 485 -60.74 -11.47 9.75
C PHE A 485 -62.04 -10.66 9.82
N LYS A 486 -62.05 -9.41 9.35
CA LYS A 486 -63.27 -8.58 9.34
C LYS A 486 -64.38 -9.21 8.50
N PHE A 487 -64.02 -9.76 7.35
CA PHE A 487 -64.95 -10.46 6.48
C PHE A 487 -65.55 -11.70 7.18
N SER A 488 -64.70 -12.59 7.70
CA SER A 488 -65.13 -13.81 8.39
C SER A 488 -65.92 -13.53 9.66
N GLN A 489 -65.57 -12.46 10.39
CA GLN A 489 -66.32 -12.00 11.56
C GLN A 489 -67.74 -11.54 11.17
N GLY A 490 -67.88 -10.87 10.03
CA GLY A 490 -69.18 -10.47 9.48
C GLY A 490 -70.05 -11.68 9.16
N ALA A 491 -69.47 -12.70 8.51
CA ALA A 491 -70.17 -13.95 8.19
C ALA A 491 -70.64 -14.68 9.46
N ALA A 492 -69.75 -14.86 10.44
CA ALA A 492 -70.07 -15.49 11.71
C ALA A 492 -71.15 -14.72 12.50
N HIS A 493 -71.16 -13.38 12.39
CA HIS A 493 -72.18 -12.57 13.04
C HIS A 493 -73.59 -12.88 12.55
N LEU A 494 -73.76 -13.21 11.27
CA LEU A 494 -75.07 -13.55 10.71
C LEU A 494 -75.64 -14.80 11.39
N TRP A 495 -74.78 -15.81 11.60
CA TRP A 495 -75.16 -17.05 12.28
C TRP A 495 -75.50 -16.79 13.76
N ASP A 496 -74.65 -16.06 14.49
CA ASP A 496 -74.92 -15.70 15.89
C ASP A 496 -76.27 -14.97 16.04
N VAL A 497 -76.60 -14.06 15.11
CA VAL A 497 -77.89 -13.33 15.12
C VAL A 497 -79.06 -14.26 14.86
N HIS A 498 -78.91 -15.22 13.93
CA HIS A 498 -79.93 -16.22 13.66
C HIS A 498 -80.18 -17.13 14.87
N GLU A 499 -79.12 -17.60 15.53
CA GLU A 499 -79.22 -18.42 16.74
C GLU A 499 -79.95 -17.67 17.88
N ILE A 500 -79.61 -16.40 18.09
CA ILE A 500 -80.32 -15.53 19.06
C ILE A 500 -81.78 -15.32 18.65
N GLY A 501 -82.05 -15.15 17.35
CA GLY A 501 -83.39 -15.01 16.78
C GLY A 501 -84.26 -16.23 17.09
N LEU A 502 -83.76 -17.43 16.77
CA LEU A 502 -84.42 -18.70 17.08
C LEU A 502 -84.70 -18.84 18.58
N ALA A 503 -83.70 -18.60 19.44
CA ALA A 503 -83.88 -18.69 20.89
C ALA A 503 -84.89 -17.67 21.44
N LYS A 504 -85.00 -16.48 20.83
CA LYS A 504 -86.00 -15.47 21.20
C LYS A 504 -87.40 -15.92 20.81
N GLN A 505 -87.55 -16.49 19.61
CA GLN A 505 -88.83 -16.98 19.13
C GLN A 505 -89.31 -18.21 19.93
N GLU A 506 -88.40 -19.14 20.27
CA GLU A 506 -88.67 -20.27 21.16
C GLU A 506 -89.14 -19.80 22.55
N ARG A 507 -88.46 -18.81 23.16
CA ARG A 507 -88.90 -18.22 24.42
C ARG A 507 -90.29 -17.59 24.32
N ALA A 508 -90.55 -16.83 23.25
CA ALA A 508 -91.86 -16.20 23.04
C ALA A 508 -92.99 -17.24 22.87
N LEU A 509 -92.70 -18.39 22.25
CA LEU A 509 -93.65 -19.51 22.19
C LEU A 509 -93.89 -20.12 23.57
N GLN A 510 -92.82 -20.34 24.35
CA GLN A 510 -92.91 -20.87 25.70
C GLN A 510 -93.71 -19.94 26.63
N GLU A 511 -93.47 -18.64 26.60
CA GLU A 511 -94.22 -17.64 27.37
C GLU A 511 -95.72 -17.69 27.05
N LYS A 512 -96.10 -17.79 25.77
CA LYS A 512 -97.50 -17.94 25.35
C LYS A 512 -98.14 -19.25 25.82
N LEU A 513 -97.39 -20.36 25.79
CA LEU A 513 -97.87 -21.65 26.31
C LEU A 513 -98.09 -21.59 27.82
N GLU A 514 -97.19 -20.92 28.55
CA GLU A 514 -97.30 -20.70 29.99
C GLU A 514 -98.47 -19.77 30.34
N GLU A 515 -98.72 -18.73 29.54
CA GLU A 515 -99.87 -17.84 29.70
C GLU A 515 -101.21 -18.58 29.51
N ILE A 516 -101.33 -19.40 28.46
CA ILE A 516 -102.51 -20.25 28.24
C ILE A 516 -102.69 -21.23 29.40
N ARG A 517 -101.60 -21.83 29.90
CA ARG A 517 -101.64 -22.73 31.07
C ARG A 517 -102.11 -22.00 32.33
N TYR A 518 -101.54 -20.84 32.62
CA TYR A 518 -101.91 -20.04 33.79
C TYR A 518 -103.38 -19.61 33.75
N SER A 519 -103.86 -19.14 32.60
CA SER A 519 -105.27 -18.74 32.41
C SER A 519 -106.23 -19.92 32.59
N HIS A 520 -105.89 -21.09 32.03
CA HIS A 520 -106.66 -22.30 32.22
C HIS A 520 -106.68 -22.74 33.68
N ASP A 521 -105.52 -22.79 34.35
CA ASP A 521 -105.42 -23.23 35.75
C ASP A 521 -106.21 -22.31 36.69
N GLN A 522 -106.18 -21.00 36.48
CA GLN A 522 -107.00 -20.04 37.23
C GLN A 522 -108.50 -20.30 37.00
N SER A 523 -108.93 -20.41 35.74
CA SER A 523 -110.33 -20.70 35.42
C SER A 523 -110.79 -22.06 35.95
N ASN A 524 -109.91 -23.05 35.92
CA ASN A 524 -110.18 -24.39 36.42
C ASN A 524 -110.31 -24.40 37.95
N GLN A 525 -109.44 -23.70 38.69
CA GLN A 525 -109.56 -23.54 40.14
C GLN A 525 -110.89 -22.87 40.54
N GLU A 526 -111.33 -21.84 39.81
CA GLU A 526 -112.64 -21.22 40.03
C GLU A 526 -113.79 -22.21 39.79
N LYS A 527 -113.70 -23.04 38.74
CA LYS A 527 -114.70 -24.07 38.44
C LYS A 527 -114.69 -25.21 39.46
N GLU A 528 -113.52 -25.63 39.94
CA GLU A 528 -113.37 -26.62 41.00
C GLU A 528 -113.94 -26.12 42.32
N ALA A 529 -113.64 -24.87 42.72
CA ALA A 529 -114.23 -24.26 43.90
C ALA A 529 -115.76 -24.16 43.79
N ASN A 530 -116.29 -23.84 42.60
CA ASN A 530 -117.73 -23.84 42.35
C ASN A 530 -118.34 -25.25 42.41
N LEU A 531 -117.62 -26.27 41.93
CA LEU A 531 -118.03 -27.67 42.03
C LEU A 531 -118.06 -28.11 43.50
N ASP A 532 -117.05 -27.78 44.29
CA ASP A 532 -117.00 -28.05 45.74
C ASP A 532 -118.19 -27.45 46.46
N LEU A 533 -118.55 -26.18 46.16
CA LEU A 533 -119.76 -25.55 46.70
C LEU A 533 -121.05 -26.30 46.33
N VAL A 534 -121.14 -26.83 45.11
CA VAL A 534 -122.30 -27.63 44.67
C VAL A 534 -122.30 -29.00 45.35
N MET A 535 -121.14 -29.63 45.53
CA MET A 535 -121.00 -30.90 46.22
C MET A 535 -121.35 -30.78 47.72
N ASP A 536 -120.92 -29.71 48.38
CA ASP A 536 -121.24 -29.47 49.79
C ASP A 536 -122.73 -29.16 50.00
N ARG A 537 -123.36 -28.44 49.08
CA ARG A 537 -124.83 -28.28 49.07
C ARG A 537 -125.53 -29.62 48.90
N MET A 538 -125.06 -30.45 47.96
CA MET A 538 -125.61 -31.79 47.72
C MET A 538 -125.52 -32.68 48.98
N ARG A 539 -124.46 -32.56 49.78
CA ARG A 539 -124.33 -33.26 51.09
C ARG A 539 -125.34 -32.79 52.15
N GLN A 540 -125.84 -31.57 52.04
CA GLN A 540 -126.73 -30.92 53.01
C GLN A 540 -128.21 -30.90 52.58
N ASP A 541 -128.55 -31.47 51.42
CA ASP A 541 -129.91 -31.43 50.87
C ASP A 541 -130.91 -32.25 51.71
N ALA A 542 -132.07 -31.67 51.99
CA ALA A 542 -133.07 -32.23 52.92
C ALA A 542 -134.09 -33.19 52.27
N ASN A 543 -134.15 -33.27 50.93
CA ASN A 543 -135.09 -34.14 50.21
C ASN A 543 -134.50 -34.68 48.88
N ASP A 544 -135.05 -35.80 48.39
CA ASP A 544 -134.56 -36.51 47.19
C ASP A 544 -134.65 -35.67 45.91
N VAL A 545 -135.62 -34.76 45.83
CA VAL A 545 -135.80 -33.88 44.67
C VAL A 545 -134.69 -32.81 44.62
N ALA A 546 -134.36 -32.16 45.74
CA ALA A 546 -133.26 -31.20 45.81
C ALA A 546 -131.90 -31.89 45.55
N LEU A 547 -131.70 -33.11 46.06
CA LEU A 547 -130.49 -33.90 45.81
C LEU A 547 -130.30 -34.18 44.32
N LYS A 548 -131.36 -34.55 43.59
CA LYS A 548 -131.33 -34.76 42.14
C LYS A 548 -130.99 -33.47 41.37
N ASP A 549 -131.54 -32.33 41.77
CA ASP A 549 -131.23 -31.04 41.15
C ASP A 549 -129.77 -30.62 41.40
N SER A 550 -129.24 -30.84 42.61
CA SER A 550 -127.84 -30.60 42.96
C SER A 550 -126.89 -31.53 42.19
N LEU A 551 -127.26 -32.81 42.00
CA LEU A 551 -126.50 -33.77 41.19
C LEU A 551 -126.45 -33.37 39.71
N ILE A 552 -127.57 -32.91 39.15
CA ILE A 552 -127.60 -32.39 37.77
C ILE A 552 -126.66 -31.18 37.64
N LYS A 553 -126.67 -30.25 38.62
CA LYS A 553 -125.76 -29.11 38.64
C LYS A 553 -124.29 -29.53 38.75
N ALA A 554 -123.98 -30.56 39.56
CA ALA A 554 -122.62 -31.09 39.68
C ALA A 554 -122.12 -31.70 38.36
N ASN A 555 -122.96 -32.50 37.68
CA ASN A 555 -122.64 -33.05 36.37
C ASN A 555 -122.44 -31.95 35.32
N VAL A 556 -123.27 -30.92 35.30
CA VAL A 556 -123.09 -29.76 34.42
C VAL A 556 -121.77 -29.02 34.71
N MET A 557 -121.35 -28.93 35.97
CA MET A 557 -120.04 -28.33 36.31
C MET A 557 -118.87 -29.23 35.89
N LEU A 558 -118.97 -30.55 36.05
CA LEU A 558 -117.98 -31.50 35.55
C LEU A 558 -117.85 -31.46 34.02
N ASP A 559 -118.96 -31.33 33.31
CA ASP A 559 -118.97 -31.16 31.85
C ASP A 559 -118.27 -29.86 31.43
N LYS A 560 -118.51 -28.76 32.14
CA LYS A 560 -117.82 -27.48 31.91
C LYS A 560 -116.32 -27.54 32.20
N ILE A 561 -115.89 -28.34 33.17
CA ILE A 561 -114.46 -28.58 33.47
C ILE A 561 -113.85 -29.39 32.32
N ARG A 562 -114.49 -30.49 31.91
CA ARG A 562 -114.07 -31.31 30.78
C ARG A 562 -113.95 -30.51 29.49
N GLU A 563 -114.94 -29.67 29.18
CA GLU A 563 -114.91 -28.79 28.00
C GLU A 563 -113.76 -27.78 28.07
N SER A 564 -113.42 -27.23 29.25
CA SER A 564 -112.22 -26.36 29.34
C SER A 564 -110.91 -27.10 29.10
N TYR A 565 -110.77 -28.34 29.56
CA TYR A 565 -109.56 -29.11 29.27
C TYR A 565 -109.42 -29.42 27.78
N LEU A 566 -110.53 -29.69 27.08
CA LEU A 566 -110.53 -29.90 25.63
C LEU A 566 -110.17 -28.62 24.87
N GLU A 567 -110.74 -27.48 25.28
CA GLU A 567 -110.45 -26.18 24.68
C GLU A 567 -109.00 -25.75 24.94
N PHE A 568 -108.48 -25.95 26.16
CA PHE A 568 -107.09 -25.72 26.51
C PHE A 568 -106.13 -26.57 25.67
N HIS A 569 -106.39 -27.88 25.55
CA HIS A 569 -105.58 -28.76 24.71
C HIS A 569 -105.58 -28.32 23.24
N LYS A 570 -106.74 -27.91 22.72
CA LYS A 570 -106.88 -27.38 21.37
C LYS A 570 -106.04 -26.12 21.17
N GLN A 571 -106.13 -25.15 22.08
CA GLN A 571 -105.37 -23.90 22.03
C GLN A 571 -103.85 -24.14 22.09
N GLN A 572 -103.37 -25.00 23.00
CA GLN A 572 -101.95 -25.36 23.06
C GLN A 572 -101.48 -26.05 21.79
N THR A 573 -102.28 -26.99 21.27
CA THR A 573 -101.95 -27.75 20.05
C THR A 573 -101.88 -26.83 18.81
N GLU A 574 -102.82 -25.90 18.67
CA GLU A 574 -102.81 -24.91 17.59
C GLU A 574 -101.59 -23.99 17.67
N LEU A 575 -101.22 -23.57 18.89
CA LEU A 575 -100.04 -22.74 19.10
C LEU A 575 -98.75 -23.49 18.75
N VAL A 576 -98.57 -24.74 19.19
CA VAL A 576 -97.38 -25.55 18.85
C VAL A 576 -97.31 -25.83 17.35
N LYS A 577 -98.44 -26.01 16.65
CA LYS A 577 -98.47 -26.16 15.19
C LYS A 577 -97.91 -24.96 14.43
N SER A 578 -97.85 -23.77 15.06
CA SER A 578 -97.24 -22.59 14.45
C SER A 578 -95.70 -22.58 14.50
N TYR A 579 -95.09 -23.42 15.33
CA TYR A 579 -93.64 -23.46 15.55
C TYR A 579 -92.81 -23.71 14.29
N PRO A 580 -93.14 -24.68 13.40
CA PRO A 580 -92.37 -24.88 12.17
C PRO A 580 -92.40 -23.66 11.23
N ASN A 581 -93.53 -22.94 11.16
CA ASN A 581 -93.64 -21.74 10.33
C ASN A 581 -92.78 -20.60 10.88
N MET A 582 -92.70 -20.49 12.20
CA MET A 582 -91.88 -19.53 12.91
C MET A 582 -90.39 -19.74 12.62
N ILE A 583 -89.90 -20.99 12.72
CA ILE A 583 -88.53 -21.38 12.35
C ILE A 583 -88.26 -21.07 10.87
N ASN A 584 -89.18 -21.46 9.97
CA ASN A 584 -89.02 -21.21 8.54
C ASN A 584 -88.90 -19.71 8.22
N SER A 585 -89.59 -18.84 8.96
CA SER A 585 -89.44 -17.39 8.80
C SER A 585 -88.04 -16.91 9.18
N GLU A 586 -87.47 -17.36 10.30
CA GLU A 586 -86.09 -16.98 10.69
C GLU A 586 -85.04 -17.55 9.75
N LEU A 587 -85.27 -18.77 9.21
CA LEU A 587 -84.40 -19.35 8.20
C LEU A 587 -84.41 -18.52 6.91
N MET A 588 -85.58 -18.07 6.45
CA MET A 588 -85.69 -17.16 5.30
C MET A 588 -85.02 -15.81 5.56
N ASP A 589 -85.18 -15.25 6.76
CA ASP A 589 -84.52 -14.00 7.15
C ASP A 589 -83.00 -14.14 7.20
N TYR A 590 -82.49 -15.29 7.69
CA TYR A 590 -81.08 -15.62 7.67
C TYR A 590 -80.54 -15.79 6.24
N GLU A 591 -81.26 -16.53 5.40
CA GLU A 591 -80.92 -16.74 3.98
C GLU A 591 -80.84 -15.39 3.23
N ASN A 592 -81.81 -14.49 3.44
CA ASN A 592 -81.81 -13.16 2.84
C ASN A 592 -80.62 -12.30 3.29
N LYS A 593 -80.29 -12.33 4.58
CA LYS A 593 -79.12 -11.63 5.12
C LYS A 593 -77.81 -12.21 4.59
N MET A 594 -77.72 -13.53 4.43
CA MET A 594 -76.57 -14.21 3.83
C MET A 594 -76.40 -13.80 2.36
N CYS A 595 -77.47 -13.85 1.57
CA CYS A 595 -77.49 -13.40 0.18
C CYS A 595 -77.02 -11.93 0.05
N THR A 596 -77.50 -11.06 0.95
CA THR A 596 -77.10 -9.65 0.97
C THR A 596 -75.62 -9.48 1.34
N PHE A 597 -75.13 -10.20 2.35
CA PHE A 597 -73.75 -10.09 2.83
C PHE A 597 -72.73 -10.58 1.80
N PHE A 598 -72.99 -11.73 1.17
CA PHE A 598 -72.14 -12.27 0.12
C PHE A 598 -72.42 -11.65 -1.26
N SER A 599 -73.45 -10.79 -1.38
CA SER A 599 -73.91 -10.21 -2.65
C SER A 599 -74.26 -11.27 -3.70
N VAL A 600 -74.93 -12.34 -3.27
CA VAL A 600 -75.36 -13.48 -4.11
C VAL A 600 -76.89 -13.49 -4.21
N ALA A 601 -77.43 -13.89 -5.35
CA ALA A 601 -78.87 -14.09 -5.54
C ALA A 601 -79.27 -15.54 -5.26
N LYS A 602 -80.50 -15.75 -4.75
CA LYS A 602 -81.04 -17.10 -4.51
C LYS A 602 -81.08 -17.89 -5.82
N ALA A 603 -80.46 -19.07 -5.83
CA ALA A 603 -80.59 -20.02 -6.93
C ALA A 603 -82.06 -20.43 -7.08
N LYS A 604 -82.58 -20.46 -8.32
CA LYS A 604 -83.91 -20.99 -8.57
C LYS A 604 -83.86 -22.49 -8.28
N THR A 605 -84.89 -23.02 -7.64
CA THR A 605 -84.97 -24.41 -7.12
C THR A 605 -84.77 -25.53 -8.15
N ASN A 606 -84.62 -25.21 -9.44
CA ASN A 606 -84.27 -26.18 -10.49
C ASN A 606 -82.77 -26.36 -10.71
N ASP A 607 -81.91 -25.41 -10.30
CA ASP A 607 -80.44 -25.49 -10.51
C ASP A 607 -79.74 -26.32 -9.42
N PHE A 608 -80.39 -26.54 -8.28
CA PHE A 608 -79.85 -27.36 -7.17
C PHE A 608 -79.78 -28.86 -7.48
N LYS A 609 -80.53 -29.35 -8.48
CA LYS A 609 -80.47 -30.77 -8.87
C LYS A 609 -79.31 -31.11 -9.79
N GLU A 610 -78.77 -30.13 -10.52
CA GLU A 610 -77.61 -30.36 -11.42
C GLU A 610 -76.28 -30.30 -10.66
N LEU A 611 -76.16 -29.44 -9.62
CA LEU A 611 -74.93 -29.32 -8.82
C LEU A 611 -74.64 -30.53 -7.93
N TYR A 612 -75.66 -31.16 -7.33
CA TYR A 612 -75.45 -32.38 -6.53
C TYR A 612 -75.22 -33.63 -7.38
N SER A 613 -75.61 -33.63 -8.66
CA SER A 613 -75.26 -34.72 -9.58
C SER A 613 -73.82 -34.61 -10.10
N GLU A 614 -73.28 -33.40 -10.27
CA GLU A 614 -71.89 -33.20 -10.67
C GLU A 614 -70.90 -33.43 -9.51
N GLU A 615 -71.24 -33.05 -8.26
CA GLU A 615 -70.39 -33.35 -7.09
C GLU A 615 -70.33 -34.86 -6.74
N GLU A 616 -71.39 -35.64 -7.00
CA GLU A 616 -71.36 -37.12 -6.80
C GLU A 616 -70.55 -37.85 -7.91
N GLU A 617 -70.47 -37.31 -9.13
CA GLU A 617 -69.62 -37.86 -10.20
C GLU A 617 -68.13 -37.53 -9.98
N ASP A 618 -67.80 -36.34 -9.47
CA ASP A 618 -66.39 -35.96 -9.22
C ASP A 618 -65.80 -36.67 -7.98
N ASP A 619 -66.60 -36.89 -6.92
CA ASP A 619 -66.16 -37.65 -5.74
C ASP A 619 -65.98 -39.17 -6.03
N THR A 620 -66.73 -39.72 -6.98
CA THR A 620 -66.54 -41.11 -7.43
C THR A 620 -65.31 -41.26 -8.34
N GLU A 621 -65.01 -40.28 -9.19
CA GLU A 621 -63.79 -40.28 -10.02
C GLU A 621 -62.50 -40.07 -9.20
N ILE A 622 -62.58 -39.32 -8.08
CA ILE A 622 -61.47 -39.13 -7.13
C ILE A 622 -61.26 -40.39 -6.27
N GLN A 623 -62.32 -41.10 -5.87
CA GLN A 623 -62.19 -42.38 -5.14
C GLN A 623 -61.67 -43.53 -6.03
N GLU A 624 -62.06 -43.61 -7.30
CA GLU A 624 -61.50 -44.60 -8.24
C GLU A 624 -60.00 -44.35 -8.47
N LYS A 625 -59.57 -43.10 -8.69
CA LYS A 625 -58.15 -42.74 -8.85
C LYS A 625 -57.32 -42.99 -7.57
N GLN A 626 -57.87 -42.78 -6.37
CA GLN A 626 -57.18 -43.13 -5.12
C GLN A 626 -57.07 -44.65 -4.89
N SER A 627 -58.05 -45.44 -5.37
CA SER A 627 -58.00 -46.91 -5.31
C SER A 627 -57.00 -47.53 -6.32
N GLU A 628 -56.86 -46.93 -7.50
CA GLU A 628 -55.85 -47.31 -8.50
C GLU A 628 -54.42 -46.98 -8.03
N ILE A 629 -54.23 -45.85 -7.33
CA ILE A 629 -52.93 -45.49 -6.75
C ILE A 629 -52.56 -46.40 -5.57
N SER A 630 -53.53 -46.80 -4.73
CA SER A 630 -53.30 -47.72 -3.61
C SER A 630 -53.02 -49.16 -4.09
N SER A 631 -53.67 -49.61 -5.16
CA SER A 631 -53.42 -50.92 -5.78
C SER A 631 -52.09 -50.96 -6.55
N ALA A 632 -51.67 -49.86 -7.20
CA ALA A 632 -50.35 -49.76 -7.82
C ALA A 632 -49.18 -49.75 -6.81
N GLN A 633 -49.37 -49.20 -5.60
CA GLN A 633 -48.37 -49.22 -4.52
C GLN A 633 -48.24 -50.59 -3.84
N SER A 634 -49.29 -51.43 -3.87
CA SER A 634 -49.26 -52.80 -3.35
C SER A 634 -48.48 -53.78 -4.25
N VAL A 635 -48.31 -53.49 -5.54
CA VAL A 635 -47.62 -54.42 -6.48
C VAL A 635 -46.09 -54.21 -6.47
N HIS A 636 -45.60 -53.04 -6.02
CA HIS A 636 -44.16 -52.77 -5.92
C HIS A 636 -43.52 -53.11 -4.57
N SER A 637 -44.27 -53.65 -3.62
CA SER A 637 -43.76 -54.12 -2.31
C SER A 637 -43.60 -55.64 -2.21
N LEU A 638 -43.79 -56.37 -3.33
CA LEU A 638 -43.50 -57.80 -3.46
C LEU A 638 -42.80 -58.10 -4.81
N SER A 639 -41.56 -57.61 -4.96
CA SER A 639 -40.51 -58.22 -5.79
C SER A 639 -39.14 -57.68 -5.40
#